data_AF-A0ABD3M017-F1
#
_entry.id   AF-A0ABD3M017-F1
#
_cell.length_a   1.000
_cell.length_b   1.000
_cell.length_c   1.000
_cell.angle_alpha   90.00
_cell.angle_beta   90.00
_cell.angle_gamma   90.00
#
_symmetry.space_group_name_H-M   'P 1'
#
loop_
_entity.id
_entity.type
_entity.pdbx_description
1 polymer ?
#
loop_
_entity_poly.entity_id
_entity_poly.type
_entity_poly.pdbx_seq_one_letter_code
_entity_poly.pdbx_strand_id
1 'polypeptide(L)'
;MLRAIGKARHRIPSCCTALPQPTPPISNACAGGVINSCRCRWLEFSSGSGIGSSWSSSHESVESPSQLSMQPPSSTPLNHDTATTPSRRLFQQQIEQWMTSNPRTAPYKAEESLAKLWVTQQDLFSQWKKNQHDQSSASSSSKPTTLLTTESVNLVLEAWVGLGNQIAAERAERLLHWMEDVHASLDPSLLQFLPQPDYQSYAIVIDAWSRAAVHESTTYSSSGTIQSNSEGAGNNKVSPATKAGFECAKRAEDVLMHMQRMHEHRLQMAESRNRQSVQYNSEIQPDTRVFNLVLKAWSNIRGGTKASAIRAMRILDLMQELYHYQSMNAPDWQGIVLSKVQPNLQTYKHVLNSWAFAHTIEGPDRAEEILRHLLSLSKAGNVGVEIMPDVECFHIVMRSHAELIRKKRKSDDGSVDRPQKVTSLLDWMELLALRRMTSKIQPTTESYRIALSAWAWSHHVFAPKEAESILYRMIRACELHIPKVRGNPDSWAVRPETMDFNTVINCCSFARKVGADMSDEDDESLLERELAHHELFVIADGVFNALLASPYAQPDSATFAGIIRACVNLLPNIADRDDRVIEYFRLAYRTPPPVETPHGRISSTASERMRAPPGAGCVDANVLRQLRNALPSTEDYIRVREEFEDYRRRKTGEN
;
A
#
# COMPACT_ATOMS: atom_id res chain seq x y z
N MET A 1 -35.13 27.47 -32.61
CA MET A 1 -36.04 28.61 -32.77
C MET A 1 -35.97 29.46 -31.50
N LEU A 2 -35.65 30.74 -31.69
CA LEU A 2 -35.21 31.79 -30.77
C LEU A 2 -36.08 32.07 -29.51
N ARG A 3 -35.42 32.43 -28.39
CA ARG A 3 -35.47 33.74 -27.67
C ARG A 3 -34.75 33.60 -26.31
N ALA A 4 -33.56 34.20 -26.12
CA ALA A 4 -33.26 35.60 -25.77
C ALA A 4 -33.45 35.90 -24.25
N ILE A 5 -32.36 35.96 -23.46
CA ILE A 5 -31.56 37.15 -23.04
C ILE A 5 -32.00 37.67 -21.66
N GLY A 6 -31.02 37.82 -20.74
CA GLY A 6 -31.17 38.60 -19.50
C GLY A 6 -30.00 38.48 -18.53
N LYS A 7 -28.89 39.18 -18.80
CA LYS A 7 -27.77 39.43 -17.87
C LYS A 7 -28.21 40.39 -16.74
N ALA A 8 -27.73 40.19 -15.51
CA ALA A 8 -27.17 41.27 -14.68
C ALA A 8 -26.46 40.74 -13.42
N ARG A 9 -25.24 41.21 -13.21
CA ARG A 9 -24.40 41.11 -12.00
C ARG A 9 -24.85 42.14 -10.96
N HIS A 10 -24.74 41.83 -9.67
CA HIS A 10 -24.28 42.74 -8.59
C HIS A 10 -24.06 41.93 -7.31
N ARG A 11 -22.82 41.88 -6.80
CA ARG A 11 -22.16 42.76 -5.81
C ARG A 11 -22.30 42.23 -4.38
N ILE A 12 -21.13 42.03 -3.79
CA ILE A 12 -20.81 41.77 -2.39
C ILE A 12 -21.33 42.92 -1.51
N PRO A 13 -21.64 42.66 -0.22
CA PRO A 13 -20.94 43.41 0.81
C PRO A 13 -20.39 42.54 1.95
N SER A 14 -19.25 43.01 2.45
CA SER A 14 -18.48 42.64 3.63
C SER A 14 -19.08 43.20 4.93
N CYS A 15 -18.80 42.56 6.08
CA CYS A 15 -18.04 43.12 7.23
C CYS A 15 -18.45 42.61 8.64
N CYS A 16 -17.40 42.50 9.48
CA CYS A 16 -17.32 42.64 10.96
C CYS A 16 -17.77 41.46 11.86
N THR A 17 -16.86 40.70 12.51
CA THR A 17 -16.07 40.91 13.76
C THR A 17 -16.88 41.01 15.06
N ALA A 18 -16.78 39.99 15.94
CA ALA A 18 -16.62 40.12 17.41
C ALA A 18 -16.57 38.76 18.14
N LEU A 19 -15.60 38.58 19.03
CA LEU A 19 -15.52 37.74 20.25
C LEU A 19 -15.14 38.73 21.40
N PRO A 20 -15.15 38.43 22.74
CA PRO A 20 -15.09 37.11 23.43
C PRO A 20 -15.84 36.93 24.81
N GLN A 21 -15.94 35.66 25.31
CA GLN A 21 -15.93 35.14 26.73
C GLN A 21 -17.13 35.38 27.71
N PRO A 22 -17.29 34.71 28.90
CA PRO A 22 -16.88 33.38 29.43
C PRO A 22 -18.01 32.55 30.17
N THR A 23 -17.63 31.36 30.70
CA THR A 23 -18.25 30.25 31.53
C THR A 23 -19.14 30.63 32.77
N PRO A 24 -19.79 29.74 33.60
CA PRO A 24 -19.48 28.33 34.02
C PRO A 24 -20.73 27.42 34.42
N PRO A 25 -20.73 26.50 35.44
CA PRO A 25 -20.89 25.04 35.27
C PRO A 25 -22.08 24.39 36.05
N ILE A 26 -22.35 23.09 35.86
CA ILE A 26 -23.11 22.28 36.85
C ILE A 26 -22.48 20.88 36.99
N SER A 27 -22.22 20.54 38.25
CA SER A 27 -21.71 19.27 38.80
C SER A 27 -22.81 18.46 39.50
N ASN A 28 -22.46 17.21 39.81
CA ASN A 28 -23.04 16.25 40.79
C ASN A 28 -24.11 15.27 40.26
N ALA A 29 -24.18 14.01 40.70
CA ALA A 29 -23.31 13.10 41.47
C ALA A 29 -24.09 11.78 41.66
N CYS A 30 -23.39 10.64 41.70
CA CYS A 30 -23.64 9.40 42.48
C CYS A 30 -22.50 8.44 42.08
N ALA A 31 -21.39 8.25 42.83
CA ALA A 31 -21.22 7.51 44.11
C ALA A 31 -21.80 6.09 44.03
N GLY A 32 -21.10 4.96 44.25
CA GLY A 32 -19.72 4.63 44.64
C GLY A 32 -19.47 3.14 44.28
N GLY A 33 -18.35 2.48 44.56
CA GLY A 33 -17.16 2.83 45.32
C GLY A 33 -16.18 1.64 45.36
N VAL A 34 -15.14 1.86 46.17
CA VAL A 34 -14.24 0.88 46.80
C VAL A 34 -13.09 0.31 45.95
N ILE A 35 -11.98 1.01 46.15
CA ILE A 35 -10.58 0.61 46.03
C ILE A 35 -10.32 -0.71 46.77
N ASN A 36 -9.61 -1.65 46.15
CA ASN A 36 -8.69 -2.50 46.89
C ASN A 36 -7.31 -2.50 46.24
N SER A 37 -6.37 -1.94 46.99
CA SER A 37 -4.94 -1.97 46.77
C SER A 37 -4.43 -3.38 47.06
N CYS A 38 -3.75 -4.00 46.10
CA CYS A 38 -2.79 -5.07 46.40
C CYS A 38 -1.44 -4.70 45.81
N ARG A 39 -0.64 -4.10 46.68
CA ARG A 39 0.82 -3.96 46.60
C ARG A 39 1.40 -5.33 46.97
N CYS A 40 2.11 -6.00 46.07
CA CYS A 40 3.09 -7.02 46.45
C CYS A 40 4.29 -6.97 45.50
N ARG A 41 5.45 -7.10 46.12
CA ARG A 41 6.82 -6.84 45.69
C ARG A 41 7.56 -8.17 45.84
N TRP A 42 8.68 -8.33 45.10
CA TRP A 42 9.69 -9.42 45.20
C TRP A 42 9.35 -10.71 44.41
N LEU A 43 10.28 -11.43 43.75
CA LEU A 43 11.72 -11.60 43.99
C LEU A 43 12.48 -11.97 42.69
N GLU A 44 13.74 -11.54 42.64
CA GLU A 44 14.80 -12.06 41.78
C GLU A 44 15.07 -13.55 42.07
N PHE A 45 15.39 -14.32 41.03
CA PHE A 45 16.26 -15.49 41.17
C PHE A 45 17.17 -15.59 39.94
N SER A 46 18.47 -15.57 40.21
CA SER A 46 19.54 -15.89 39.27
C SER A 46 19.92 -17.36 39.36
N SER A 47 20.55 -17.82 38.27
CA SER A 47 21.47 -18.96 38.12
C SER A 47 20.90 -20.35 37.83
N GLY A 48 21.44 -20.97 36.77
CA GLY A 48 21.21 -22.35 36.37
C GLY A 48 21.81 -22.66 35.00
N SER A 49 23.11 -23.00 34.98
CA SER A 49 23.92 -23.35 33.81
C SER A 49 23.54 -24.68 33.15
N GLY A 50 23.72 -24.75 31.82
CA GLY A 50 24.45 -25.83 31.15
C GLY A 50 23.69 -27.05 30.62
N ILE A 51 24.26 -27.62 29.55
CA ILE A 51 23.87 -28.81 28.75
C ILE A 51 22.96 -28.42 27.56
N GLY A 52 23.31 -28.55 26.28
CA GLY A 52 24.43 -29.23 25.61
C GLY A 52 23.96 -30.45 24.84
N SER A 53 23.43 -30.25 23.61
CA SER A 53 23.30 -31.28 22.55
C SER A 53 22.75 -30.57 21.30
N SER A 54 23.58 -30.19 20.34
CA SER A 54 23.82 -30.91 19.07
C SER A 54 22.70 -31.90 18.68
N TRP A 55 22.22 -31.80 17.45
CA TRP A 55 22.10 -32.93 16.53
C TRP A 55 21.93 -32.40 15.11
N SER A 56 22.65 -33.09 14.23
CA SER A 56 22.99 -32.75 12.86
C SER A 56 22.07 -33.42 11.85
N SER A 57 22.03 -32.78 10.69
CA SER A 57 21.51 -33.22 9.39
C SER A 57 21.89 -34.65 8.98
N SER A 58 20.98 -35.33 8.26
CA SER A 58 21.22 -36.37 7.22
C SER A 58 19.86 -36.66 6.55
N HIS A 59 19.56 -36.16 5.35
CA HIS A 59 19.81 -36.73 4.02
C HIS A 59 19.35 -38.18 3.79
N GLU A 60 18.40 -38.29 2.84
CA GLU A 60 18.20 -39.30 1.78
C GLU A 60 18.41 -40.79 2.08
N SER A 61 17.39 -41.61 1.76
CA SER A 61 17.45 -42.46 0.56
C SER A 61 16.13 -43.19 0.28
N VAL A 62 15.86 -43.27 -1.02
CA VAL A 62 14.83 -44.00 -1.74
C VAL A 62 15.20 -45.47 -1.78
N GLU A 63 14.24 -46.38 -1.54
CA GLU A 63 14.24 -47.71 -2.19
C GLU A 63 12.86 -48.38 -2.09
N SER A 64 12.50 -49.08 -3.17
CA SER A 64 11.34 -49.95 -3.37
C SER A 64 11.83 -51.11 -4.26
N PRO A 65 11.05 -52.16 -4.55
CA PRO A 65 10.19 -52.99 -3.69
C PRO A 65 10.53 -54.49 -3.86
N SER A 66 10.01 -55.38 -2.99
CA SER A 66 9.92 -56.82 -3.31
C SER A 66 8.77 -57.49 -2.58
N GLN A 67 8.09 -58.37 -3.31
CA GLN A 67 6.85 -59.09 -3.00
C GLN A 67 7.05 -60.23 -1.99
N LEU A 68 6.01 -60.54 -1.19
CA LEU A 68 5.24 -61.80 -1.30
C LEU A 68 4.26 -62.01 -0.13
N SER A 69 3.13 -62.60 -0.50
CA SER A 69 2.26 -63.50 0.28
C SER A 69 0.88 -62.98 0.68
N MET A 70 -0.11 -63.73 0.20
CA MET A 70 -1.55 -63.55 0.35
C MET A 70 -2.09 -64.31 1.57
N GLN A 71 -3.05 -63.72 2.29
CA GLN A 71 -4.36 -64.31 2.65
C GLN A 71 -5.23 -63.27 3.43
N PRO A 72 -6.56 -63.45 3.51
CA PRO A 72 -7.54 -62.37 3.36
C PRO A 72 -7.98 -61.74 4.70
N PRO A 73 -8.44 -60.47 4.72
CA PRO A 73 -9.12 -59.93 5.88
C PRO A 73 -10.63 -60.11 5.78
N SER A 74 -11.17 -60.70 6.85
CA SER A 74 -12.58 -60.75 7.23
C SER A 74 -13.16 -59.36 7.52
N SER A 75 -14.41 -59.18 7.09
CA SER A 75 -15.45 -58.29 7.64
C SER A 75 -15.14 -56.79 7.81
N THR A 76 -15.57 -56.04 6.79
CA THR A 76 -15.97 -54.62 6.84
C THR A 76 -17.18 -54.39 7.77
N PRO A 77 -17.27 -53.24 8.48
CA PRO A 77 -18.54 -52.57 8.71
C PRO A 77 -18.84 -51.65 7.50
N LEU A 78 -20.07 -51.78 6.99
CA LEU A 78 -20.61 -51.02 5.86
C LEU A 78 -20.60 -49.51 6.10
N ASN A 79 -19.91 -48.76 5.22
CA ASN A 79 -20.22 -47.37 4.92
C ASN A 79 -20.85 -47.32 3.52
N HIS A 80 -22.17 -47.14 3.46
CA HIS A 80 -22.90 -46.82 2.23
C HIS A 80 -22.98 -45.30 2.08
N ASP A 81 -22.13 -44.71 1.23
CA ASP A 81 -22.30 -43.35 0.66
C ASP A 81 -21.34 -43.14 -0.54
N THR A 82 -21.60 -43.80 -1.67
CA THR A 82 -20.69 -43.74 -2.85
C THR A 82 -21.35 -43.38 -4.19
N ALA A 83 -22.59 -42.91 -4.22
CA ALA A 83 -23.30 -42.68 -5.50
C ALA A 83 -23.25 -41.25 -6.09
N THR A 84 -22.80 -40.21 -5.36
CA THR A 84 -22.89 -38.80 -5.82
C THR A 84 -21.56 -38.15 -6.24
N THR A 85 -20.42 -38.81 -6.05
CA THR A 85 -19.07 -38.26 -6.25
C THR A 85 -18.59 -38.06 -7.71
N PRO A 86 -19.02 -38.83 -8.73
CA PRO A 86 -18.45 -38.71 -10.08
C PRO A 86 -18.83 -37.40 -10.80
N SER A 87 -20.10 -36.98 -10.71
CA SER A 87 -20.61 -35.82 -11.44
C SER A 87 -20.03 -34.49 -10.91
N ARG A 88 -19.79 -34.39 -9.61
CA ARG A 88 -19.17 -33.22 -8.97
C ARG A 88 -17.72 -33.00 -9.40
N ARG A 89 -16.90 -34.06 -9.40
CA ARG A 89 -15.50 -33.98 -9.86
C ARG A 89 -15.41 -33.61 -11.33
N LEU A 90 -16.31 -34.15 -12.16
CA LEU A 90 -16.40 -33.79 -13.57
C LEU A 90 -16.79 -32.32 -13.76
N PHE A 91 -17.75 -31.80 -13.00
CA PHE A 91 -18.14 -30.38 -13.06
C PHE A 91 -16.99 -29.45 -12.63
N GLN A 92 -16.28 -29.78 -11.56
CA GLN A 92 -15.10 -29.02 -11.12
C GLN A 92 -13.99 -29.05 -12.18
N GLN A 93 -13.65 -30.23 -12.69
CA GLN A 93 -12.65 -30.38 -13.76
C GLN A 93 -13.03 -29.60 -15.03
N GLN A 94 -14.32 -29.56 -15.37
CA GLN A 94 -14.81 -28.78 -16.50
C GLN A 94 -14.60 -27.27 -16.30
N ILE A 95 -14.91 -26.74 -15.10
CA ILE A 95 -14.66 -25.33 -14.78
C ILE A 95 -13.15 -25.03 -14.83
N GLU A 96 -12.32 -25.85 -14.21
CA GLU A 96 -10.86 -25.70 -14.25
C GLU A 96 -10.30 -25.74 -15.68
N GLN A 97 -10.82 -26.65 -16.52
CA GLN A 97 -10.45 -26.76 -17.93
C GLN A 97 -10.90 -25.52 -18.73
N TRP A 98 -12.06 -24.93 -18.43
CA TRP A 98 -12.47 -23.68 -19.04
C TRP A 98 -11.61 -22.50 -18.60
N MET A 99 -11.28 -22.42 -17.31
CA MET A 99 -10.42 -21.36 -16.75
C MET A 99 -9.02 -21.39 -17.36
N THR A 100 -8.46 -22.58 -17.59
CA THR A 100 -7.17 -22.76 -18.27
C THR A 100 -7.25 -22.45 -19.77
N SER A 101 -8.36 -22.79 -20.43
CA SER A 101 -8.53 -22.57 -21.88
C SER A 101 -8.81 -21.11 -22.25
N ASN A 102 -9.75 -20.46 -21.56
CA ASN A 102 -10.08 -19.06 -21.80
C ASN A 102 -10.74 -18.42 -20.55
N PRO A 103 -9.96 -17.72 -19.71
CA PRO A 103 -10.45 -17.17 -18.44
C PRO A 103 -11.53 -16.10 -18.62
N ARG A 104 -11.64 -15.45 -19.80
CA ARG A 104 -12.69 -14.44 -20.06
C ARG A 104 -14.07 -15.04 -20.28
N THR A 105 -14.14 -16.22 -20.88
CA THR A 105 -15.41 -16.88 -21.24
C THR A 105 -15.80 -17.99 -20.27
N ALA A 106 -14.84 -18.49 -19.50
CA ALA A 106 -15.05 -19.56 -18.52
C ALA A 106 -16.17 -19.27 -17.50
N PRO A 107 -16.30 -18.05 -16.92
CA PRO A 107 -17.33 -17.78 -15.92
C PRO A 107 -18.74 -17.83 -16.51
N TYR A 108 -18.91 -17.40 -17.76
CA TYR A 108 -20.18 -17.48 -18.47
C TYR A 108 -20.60 -18.93 -18.75
N LYS A 109 -19.66 -19.77 -19.19
CA LYS A 109 -19.91 -21.21 -19.40
C LYS A 109 -20.22 -21.93 -18.09
N ALA A 110 -19.54 -21.55 -17.01
CA ALA A 110 -19.79 -22.06 -15.66
C ALA A 110 -21.21 -21.69 -15.17
N GLU A 111 -21.62 -20.43 -15.32
CA GLU A 111 -22.98 -19.97 -14.98
C GLU A 111 -24.06 -20.65 -15.85
N GLU A 112 -23.82 -20.84 -17.15
CA GLU A 112 -24.74 -21.55 -18.05
C GLU A 112 -24.90 -23.02 -17.66
N SER A 113 -23.78 -23.69 -17.35
CA SER A 113 -23.80 -25.10 -16.89
C SER A 113 -24.53 -25.23 -15.56
N LEU A 114 -24.32 -24.30 -14.64
CA LEU A 114 -25.06 -24.21 -13.38
C LEU A 114 -26.57 -24.09 -13.60
N ALA A 115 -27.01 -23.22 -14.52
CA ALA A 115 -28.41 -23.04 -14.84
C ALA A 115 -29.05 -24.32 -15.41
N LYS A 116 -28.34 -25.06 -16.26
CA LYS A 116 -28.80 -26.37 -16.78
C LYS A 116 -28.96 -27.40 -15.67
N LEU A 117 -27.98 -27.49 -14.76
CA LEU A 117 -28.04 -28.37 -13.59
C LEU A 117 -29.21 -28.02 -12.68
N TRP A 118 -29.51 -26.73 -12.50
CA TRP A 118 -30.65 -26.28 -11.71
C TRP A 118 -32.00 -26.71 -12.31
N VAL A 119 -32.19 -26.59 -13.63
CA VAL A 119 -33.42 -27.07 -14.30
C VAL A 119 -33.58 -28.57 -14.09
N THR A 120 -32.51 -29.35 -14.28
CA THR A 120 -32.54 -30.80 -14.03
C THR A 120 -32.84 -31.12 -12.56
N GLN A 121 -32.30 -30.34 -11.62
CA GLN A 121 -32.59 -30.49 -10.19
C GLN A 121 -34.09 -30.28 -9.88
N GLN A 122 -34.72 -29.27 -10.48
CA GLN A 122 -36.15 -29.00 -10.30
C GLN A 122 -37.03 -30.14 -10.85
N ASP A 123 -36.66 -30.71 -11.99
CA ASP A 123 -37.33 -31.87 -12.57
C ASP A 123 -37.22 -33.10 -11.64
N LEU A 124 -36.04 -33.35 -11.09
CA LEU A 124 -35.81 -34.44 -10.14
C LEU A 124 -36.63 -34.27 -8.86
N PHE A 125 -36.72 -33.05 -8.32
CA PHE A 125 -37.58 -32.78 -7.17
C PHE A 125 -39.06 -32.98 -7.49
N SER A 126 -39.50 -32.57 -8.68
CA SER A 126 -40.88 -32.76 -9.13
C SER A 126 -41.23 -34.24 -9.29
N GLN A 127 -40.31 -35.04 -9.83
CA GLN A 127 -40.47 -36.50 -9.95
C GLN A 127 -40.47 -37.18 -8.58
N TRP A 128 -39.55 -36.80 -7.69
CA TRP A 128 -39.50 -37.31 -6.33
C TRP A 128 -40.81 -37.04 -5.58
N LYS A 129 -41.36 -35.83 -5.70
CA LYS A 129 -42.63 -35.45 -5.06
C LYS A 129 -43.82 -36.27 -5.59
N LYS A 130 -43.86 -36.58 -6.89
CA LYS A 130 -44.88 -37.47 -7.48
C LYS A 130 -44.77 -38.90 -6.95
N ASN A 131 -43.55 -39.43 -6.90
CA ASN A 131 -43.29 -40.80 -6.41
C ASN A 131 -43.64 -40.96 -4.92
N GLN A 132 -43.46 -39.91 -4.10
CA GLN A 132 -43.86 -39.89 -2.69
C GLN A 132 -45.39 -39.94 -2.53
N HIS A 133 -46.16 -39.35 -3.45
CA HIS A 133 -47.62 -39.43 -3.43
C HIS A 133 -48.16 -40.79 -3.88
N ASP A 134 -47.50 -41.45 -4.84
CA ASP A 134 -47.93 -42.74 -5.38
C ASP A 134 -47.57 -43.94 -4.46
N GLN A 135 -46.51 -43.82 -3.65
CA GLN A 135 -46.07 -44.86 -2.71
C GLN A 135 -46.73 -44.73 -1.32
N SER A 136 -48.04 -44.97 -1.24
CA SER A 136 -48.78 -45.02 0.03
C SER A 136 -48.61 -46.34 0.82
N SER A 137 -47.85 -47.32 0.30
CA SER A 137 -47.62 -48.60 0.97
C SER A 137 -46.23 -49.19 0.66
N ALA A 138 -45.47 -49.43 1.74
CA ALA A 138 -44.20 -50.17 1.84
C ALA A 138 -42.87 -49.43 1.52
N SER A 139 -42.27 -48.92 2.61
CA SER A 139 -40.86 -49.06 3.00
C SER A 139 -39.74 -48.81 1.96
N SER A 140 -39.41 -47.54 1.71
CA SER A 140 -38.07 -46.97 2.00
C SER A 140 -38.09 -45.48 1.64
N SER A 141 -37.91 -44.59 2.62
CA SER A 141 -37.77 -43.15 2.40
C SER A 141 -36.46 -42.86 1.66
N SER A 142 -36.48 -42.89 0.32
CA SER A 142 -35.32 -42.52 -0.49
C SER A 142 -35.20 -41.00 -0.56
N LYS A 143 -34.03 -40.47 -0.20
CA LYS A 143 -33.71 -39.03 -0.29
C LYS A 143 -33.73 -38.58 -1.76
N PRO A 144 -34.18 -37.35 -2.08
CA PRO A 144 -34.12 -36.84 -3.44
C PRO A 144 -32.66 -36.72 -3.90
N THR A 145 -32.41 -37.05 -5.16
CA THR A 145 -31.09 -36.90 -5.78
C THR A 145 -30.72 -35.42 -5.87
N THR A 146 -29.62 -35.02 -5.24
CA THR A 146 -29.07 -33.66 -5.29
C THR A 146 -27.86 -33.58 -6.23
N LEU A 147 -28.05 -32.90 -7.35
CA LEU A 147 -27.05 -32.53 -8.34
C LEU A 147 -26.33 -31.23 -7.97
N LEU A 148 -27.01 -30.32 -7.26
CA LEU A 148 -26.49 -29.00 -6.94
C LEU A 148 -26.20 -28.83 -5.44
N THR A 149 -25.02 -28.30 -5.14
CA THR A 149 -24.52 -28.09 -3.76
C THR A 149 -23.94 -26.69 -3.61
N THR A 150 -23.77 -26.21 -2.36
CA THR A 150 -23.19 -24.89 -2.04
C THR A 150 -21.81 -24.68 -2.69
N GLU A 151 -20.79 -25.48 -2.35
CA GLU A 151 -20.26 -26.39 -3.35
C GLU A 151 -20.00 -25.88 -4.78
N SER A 152 -20.78 -26.50 -5.67
CA SER A 152 -20.88 -26.21 -7.09
C SER A 152 -21.14 -24.73 -7.39
N VAL A 153 -21.92 -24.03 -6.57
CA VAL A 153 -22.20 -22.60 -6.77
C VAL A 153 -20.96 -21.76 -6.40
N ASN A 154 -20.27 -22.09 -5.31
CA ASN A 154 -19.03 -21.42 -4.90
C ASN A 154 -17.94 -21.52 -5.98
N LEU A 155 -17.82 -22.63 -6.70
CA LEU A 155 -16.91 -22.76 -7.84
C LEU A 155 -17.24 -21.78 -8.98
N VAL A 156 -18.53 -21.56 -9.26
CA VAL A 156 -18.96 -20.59 -10.27
C VAL A 156 -18.69 -19.16 -9.80
N LEU A 157 -18.94 -18.86 -8.51
CA LEU A 157 -18.58 -17.58 -7.90
C LEU A 157 -17.07 -17.31 -8.02
N GLU A 158 -16.22 -18.29 -7.73
CA GLU A 158 -14.75 -18.18 -7.85
C GLU A 158 -14.31 -17.91 -9.29
N ALA A 159 -14.95 -18.54 -10.28
CA ALA A 159 -14.69 -18.27 -11.69
C ALA A 159 -14.95 -16.78 -12.03
N TRP A 160 -16.04 -16.19 -11.50
CA TRP A 160 -16.32 -14.77 -11.67
C TRP A 160 -15.27 -13.87 -11.01
N VAL A 161 -14.81 -14.20 -9.80
CA VAL A 161 -13.76 -13.43 -9.10
C VAL A 161 -12.47 -13.31 -9.92
N GLY A 162 -12.14 -14.34 -10.71
CA GLY A 162 -10.96 -14.34 -11.58
C GLY A 162 -10.91 -13.18 -12.59
N LEU A 163 -12.05 -12.60 -12.98
CA LEU A 163 -12.10 -11.46 -13.90
C LEU A 163 -11.82 -10.11 -13.21
N GLY A 164 -12.16 -9.98 -11.92
CA GLY A 164 -11.86 -8.82 -11.09
C GLY A 164 -12.46 -7.48 -11.54
N ASN A 165 -13.43 -7.46 -12.46
CA ASN A 165 -14.11 -6.25 -12.92
C ASN A 165 -15.51 -6.09 -12.29
N GLN A 166 -16.12 -4.92 -12.45
CA GLN A 166 -17.44 -4.63 -11.87
C GLN A 166 -18.53 -5.62 -12.33
N ILE A 167 -18.57 -5.98 -13.62
CA ILE A 167 -19.58 -6.89 -14.19
C ILE A 167 -19.51 -8.27 -13.52
N ALA A 168 -18.30 -8.75 -13.28
CA ALA A 168 -18.08 -10.02 -12.61
C ALA A 168 -18.54 -10.00 -11.14
N ALA A 169 -18.29 -8.90 -10.43
CA ALA A 169 -18.78 -8.73 -9.07
C ALA A 169 -20.32 -8.67 -9.01
N GLU A 170 -20.97 -7.95 -9.93
CA GLU A 170 -22.43 -7.91 -10.04
C GLU A 170 -23.05 -9.27 -10.38
N ARG A 171 -22.35 -10.09 -11.17
CA ARG A 171 -22.75 -11.48 -11.46
C ARG A 171 -22.62 -12.37 -10.24
N ALA A 172 -21.53 -12.24 -9.50
CA ALA A 172 -21.30 -13.00 -8.27
C ALA A 172 -22.33 -12.64 -7.18
N GLU A 173 -22.62 -11.36 -6.97
CA GLU A 173 -23.66 -10.91 -6.02
C GLU A 173 -25.07 -11.42 -6.43
N ARG A 174 -25.38 -11.43 -7.73
CA ARG A 174 -26.65 -12.00 -8.21
C ARG A 174 -26.78 -13.49 -7.92
N LEU A 175 -25.70 -14.26 -8.07
CA LEU A 175 -25.71 -15.69 -7.74
C LEU A 175 -25.88 -15.93 -6.24
N LEU A 176 -25.29 -15.08 -5.39
CA LEU A 176 -25.50 -15.12 -3.94
C LEU A 176 -26.96 -14.85 -3.57
N HIS A 177 -27.58 -13.81 -4.13
CA HIS A 177 -29.00 -13.54 -3.90
C HIS A 177 -29.90 -14.65 -4.42
N TRP A 178 -29.57 -15.24 -5.58
CA TRP A 178 -30.29 -16.41 -6.07
C TRP A 178 -30.25 -17.59 -5.08
N MET A 179 -29.11 -17.86 -4.45
CA MET A 179 -29.02 -18.89 -3.40
C MET A 179 -29.90 -18.55 -2.17
N GLU A 180 -29.98 -17.27 -1.78
CA GLU A 180 -30.85 -16.79 -0.69
C GLU A 180 -32.34 -16.95 -1.05
N ASP A 181 -32.73 -16.55 -2.26
CA ASP A 181 -34.11 -16.59 -2.76
C ASP A 181 -34.61 -18.03 -2.91
N VAL A 182 -33.75 -18.95 -3.37
CA VAL A 182 -34.07 -20.39 -3.46
C VAL A 182 -34.37 -20.97 -2.09
N HIS A 183 -33.69 -20.52 -1.04
CA HIS A 183 -33.95 -20.92 0.34
C HIS A 183 -35.19 -20.24 0.95
N ALA A 184 -35.59 -19.07 0.47
CA ALA A 184 -36.77 -18.37 0.96
C ALA A 184 -38.09 -18.83 0.30
N SER A 185 -38.03 -19.33 -0.94
CA SER A 185 -39.21 -19.56 -1.79
C SER A 185 -39.72 -21.00 -1.86
N LEU A 186 -38.94 -21.98 -1.39
CA LEU A 186 -39.23 -23.41 -1.58
C LEU A 186 -39.77 -24.10 -0.32
N ASP A 187 -40.45 -25.23 -0.56
CA ASP A 187 -41.08 -26.09 0.44
C ASP A 187 -40.10 -26.42 1.58
N PRO A 188 -40.47 -26.22 2.87
CA PRO A 188 -39.59 -26.50 4.01
C PRO A 188 -38.97 -27.90 4.04
N SER A 189 -39.64 -28.86 3.42
CA SER A 189 -39.17 -30.25 3.28
C SER A 189 -37.94 -30.42 2.36
N LEU A 190 -37.73 -29.49 1.42
CA LEU A 190 -36.63 -29.52 0.44
C LEU A 190 -35.44 -28.65 0.84
N LEU A 191 -35.57 -27.79 1.86
CA LEU A 191 -34.53 -26.83 2.28
C LEU A 191 -33.19 -27.49 2.61
N GLN A 192 -33.19 -28.69 3.19
CA GLN A 192 -31.96 -29.41 3.53
C GLN A 192 -31.17 -29.91 2.30
N PHE A 193 -31.76 -29.86 1.11
CA PHE A 193 -31.18 -30.36 -0.15
C PHE A 193 -30.81 -29.25 -1.14
N LEU A 194 -31.02 -27.98 -0.77
CA LEU A 194 -30.80 -26.81 -1.62
C LEU A 194 -29.49 -26.10 -1.26
N PRO A 195 -28.79 -25.48 -2.23
CA PRO A 195 -27.56 -24.77 -1.96
C PRO A 195 -27.82 -23.54 -1.07
N GLN A 196 -27.29 -23.54 0.15
CA GLN A 196 -27.40 -22.42 1.08
C GLN A 196 -26.12 -21.58 1.05
N PRO A 197 -26.20 -20.23 1.08
CA PRO A 197 -25.01 -19.40 1.25
C PRO A 197 -24.28 -19.75 2.55
N ASP A 198 -22.99 -20.02 2.42
CA ASP A 198 -22.05 -20.25 3.52
C ASP A 198 -21.05 -19.10 3.63
N TYR A 199 -20.11 -19.20 4.59
CA TYR A 199 -19.04 -18.22 4.74
C TYR A 199 -18.26 -17.99 3.44
N GLN A 200 -17.99 -19.06 2.68
CA GLN A 200 -17.21 -18.98 1.45
C GLN A 200 -17.99 -18.24 0.36
N SER A 201 -19.31 -18.46 0.23
CA SER A 201 -20.17 -17.71 -0.68
C SER A 201 -20.07 -16.20 -0.47
N TYR A 202 -20.23 -15.73 0.79
CA TYR A 202 -20.12 -14.30 1.10
C TYR A 202 -18.69 -13.78 0.88
N ALA A 203 -17.68 -14.51 1.34
CA ALA A 203 -16.29 -14.07 1.24
C ALA A 203 -15.81 -13.96 -0.23
N ILE A 204 -16.25 -14.86 -1.12
CA ILE A 204 -15.95 -14.80 -2.55
C ILE A 204 -16.57 -13.54 -3.16
N VAL A 205 -17.84 -13.23 -2.86
CA VAL A 205 -18.52 -12.03 -3.40
C VAL A 205 -17.87 -10.74 -2.89
N ILE A 206 -17.46 -10.71 -1.62
CA ILE A 206 -16.75 -9.56 -1.04
C ILE A 206 -15.36 -9.40 -1.69
N ASP A 207 -14.63 -10.49 -1.97
CA ASP A 207 -13.39 -10.43 -2.74
C ASP A 207 -13.62 -9.94 -4.18
N ALA A 208 -14.72 -10.37 -4.82
CA ALA A 208 -15.12 -9.90 -6.16
C ALA A 208 -15.25 -8.38 -6.20
N TRP A 209 -16.01 -7.82 -5.26
CA TRP A 209 -16.22 -6.37 -5.15
C TRP A 209 -14.95 -5.62 -4.73
N SER A 210 -14.13 -6.22 -3.87
CA SER A 210 -12.82 -5.65 -3.49
C SER A 210 -11.88 -5.54 -4.69
N ARG A 211 -11.78 -6.59 -5.52
CA ARG A 211 -10.98 -6.58 -6.76
C ARG A 211 -11.54 -5.61 -7.79
N ALA A 212 -12.87 -5.55 -7.95
CA ALA A 212 -13.52 -4.59 -8.82
C ALA A 212 -13.18 -3.15 -8.40
N ALA A 213 -13.20 -2.84 -7.11
CA ALA A 213 -12.82 -1.50 -6.61
C ALA A 213 -11.40 -1.10 -7.01
N VAL A 214 -10.45 -2.04 -6.92
CA VAL A 214 -9.05 -1.84 -7.36
C VAL A 214 -8.96 -1.72 -8.88
N HIS A 215 -9.61 -2.63 -9.62
CA HIS A 215 -9.57 -2.67 -11.07
C HIS A 215 -10.15 -1.39 -11.68
N GLU A 216 -11.37 -0.99 -11.30
CA GLU A 216 -12.01 0.23 -11.81
C GLU A 216 -11.24 1.50 -11.45
N SER A 217 -10.60 1.50 -10.28
CA SER A 217 -9.69 2.59 -9.89
C SER A 217 -8.48 2.72 -10.82
N THR A 218 -8.00 1.63 -11.42
CA THR A 218 -6.80 1.60 -12.29
C THR A 218 -7.11 1.71 -13.79
N THR A 219 -8.14 1.01 -14.29
CA THR A 219 -8.40 0.79 -15.73
C THR A 219 -8.85 2.06 -16.47
N TYR A 220 -9.61 2.94 -15.84
CA TYR A 220 -9.97 4.25 -16.40
C TYR A 220 -8.76 5.18 -16.65
N SER A 221 -7.54 4.79 -16.24
CA SER A 221 -6.31 5.52 -16.58
C SER A 221 -5.75 5.21 -17.96
N SER A 222 -6.04 4.04 -18.52
CA SER A 222 -5.39 3.52 -19.73
C SER A 222 -6.19 3.80 -21.00
N SER A 223 -7.50 4.05 -20.87
CA SER A 223 -8.36 4.49 -21.96
C SER A 223 -8.29 6.02 -22.08
N GLY A 224 -7.27 6.51 -22.77
CA GLY A 224 -7.03 7.94 -22.98
C GLY A 224 -8.19 8.64 -23.69
N THR A 225 -8.85 9.54 -22.96
CA THR A 225 -9.43 10.77 -23.52
C THR A 225 -9.07 11.92 -22.59
N ILE A 226 -7.82 12.39 -22.68
CA ILE A 226 -7.48 13.74 -22.24
C ILE A 226 -8.10 14.67 -23.28
N GLN A 227 -9.35 15.08 -23.07
CA GLN A 227 -9.82 16.33 -23.67
C GLN A 227 -9.22 17.47 -22.85
N SER A 228 -8.04 17.90 -23.29
CA SER A 228 -7.49 19.20 -22.95
C SER A 228 -8.35 20.28 -23.60
N ASN A 229 -9.44 20.66 -22.94
CA ASN A 229 -10.03 21.97 -23.13
C ASN A 229 -9.94 22.71 -21.81
N SER A 230 -8.98 23.63 -21.77
CA SER A 230 -8.93 24.72 -20.80
C SER A 230 -10.19 25.55 -20.89
N GLU A 231 -10.91 25.71 -19.78
CA GLU A 231 -11.51 26.98 -19.37
C GLU A 231 -11.95 26.87 -17.91
N GLY A 232 -11.54 27.85 -17.11
CA GLY A 232 -11.64 27.81 -15.66
C GLY A 232 -13.08 27.94 -15.15
N ALA A 233 -13.46 27.04 -14.23
CA ALA A 233 -14.37 27.29 -13.10
C ALA A 233 -14.60 25.98 -12.31
N GLY A 234 -14.35 26.01 -11.00
CA GLY A 234 -14.92 25.05 -10.03
C GLY A 234 -14.13 23.76 -9.76
N ASN A 235 -13.35 23.78 -8.68
CA ASN A 235 -12.82 22.60 -8.00
C ASN A 235 -13.92 21.57 -7.67
N ASN A 236 -13.57 20.27 -7.68
CA ASN A 236 -14.34 19.09 -7.21
C ASN A 236 -15.14 18.27 -8.24
N LYS A 237 -14.63 18.03 -9.46
CA LYS A 237 -15.11 16.86 -10.24
C LYS A 237 -14.31 15.62 -9.82
N VAL A 238 -14.91 14.81 -8.95
CA VAL A 238 -14.43 13.46 -8.61
C VAL A 238 -14.28 12.67 -9.91
N SER A 239 -13.13 12.03 -10.11
CA SER A 239 -12.88 11.28 -11.35
C SER A 239 -13.89 10.12 -11.49
N PRO A 240 -14.32 9.77 -12.72
CA PRO A 240 -15.18 8.60 -12.93
C PRO A 240 -14.59 7.32 -12.33
N ALA A 241 -13.26 7.17 -12.40
CA ALA A 241 -12.52 6.05 -11.79
C ALA A 241 -12.69 6.01 -10.27
N THR A 242 -12.53 7.16 -9.61
CA THR A 242 -12.73 7.30 -8.16
C THR A 242 -14.17 6.98 -7.78
N LYS A 243 -15.16 7.41 -8.58
CA LYS A 243 -16.58 7.12 -8.34
C LYS A 243 -16.88 5.62 -8.49
N ALA A 244 -16.42 4.98 -9.56
CA ALA A 244 -16.61 3.56 -9.79
C ALA A 244 -15.96 2.72 -8.68
N GLY A 245 -14.72 3.03 -8.31
CA GLY A 245 -14.03 2.39 -7.19
C GLY A 245 -14.76 2.57 -5.85
N PHE A 246 -15.31 3.76 -5.60
CA PHE A 246 -16.11 4.05 -4.40
C PHE A 246 -17.40 3.22 -4.33
N GLU A 247 -18.15 3.13 -5.43
CA GLU A 247 -19.37 2.30 -5.48
C GLU A 247 -19.05 0.81 -5.28
N CYS A 248 -17.96 0.31 -5.90
CA CYS A 248 -17.52 -1.08 -5.69
C CYS A 248 -17.12 -1.36 -4.23
N ALA A 249 -16.37 -0.46 -3.60
CA ALA A 249 -15.99 -0.60 -2.20
C ALA A 249 -17.21 -0.55 -1.26
N LYS A 250 -18.17 0.33 -1.56
CA LYS A 250 -19.46 0.39 -0.85
C LYS A 250 -20.23 -0.91 -0.98
N ARG A 251 -20.28 -1.52 -2.16
CA ARG A 251 -20.92 -2.83 -2.36
C ARG A 251 -20.25 -3.94 -1.55
N ALA A 252 -18.92 -3.97 -1.49
CA ALA A 252 -18.19 -4.90 -0.61
C ALA A 252 -18.58 -4.72 0.86
N GLU A 253 -18.69 -3.47 1.33
CA GLU A 253 -19.17 -3.13 2.68
C GLU A 253 -20.62 -3.59 2.91
N ASP A 254 -21.53 -3.32 1.97
CA ASP A 254 -22.95 -3.69 2.08
C ASP A 254 -23.12 -5.22 2.20
N VAL A 255 -22.35 -6.01 1.43
CA VAL A 255 -22.36 -7.48 1.50
C VAL A 255 -21.79 -7.98 2.84
N LEU A 256 -20.73 -7.36 3.37
CA LEU A 256 -20.21 -7.68 4.71
C LEU A 256 -21.27 -7.40 5.79
N MET A 257 -21.93 -6.25 5.75
CA MET A 257 -22.98 -5.92 6.71
C MET A 257 -24.19 -6.85 6.57
N HIS A 258 -24.49 -7.32 5.36
CA HIS A 258 -25.51 -8.33 5.13
C HIS A 258 -25.13 -9.69 5.72
N MET A 259 -23.89 -10.14 5.50
CA MET A 259 -23.34 -11.36 6.11
C MET A 259 -23.46 -11.32 7.64
N GLN A 260 -23.12 -10.19 8.26
CA GLN A 260 -23.25 -9.99 9.71
C GLN A 260 -24.72 -10.07 10.18
N ARG A 261 -25.66 -9.39 9.50
CA ARG A 261 -27.09 -9.46 9.82
C ARG A 261 -27.65 -10.88 9.68
N MET A 262 -27.24 -11.61 8.64
CA MET A 262 -27.64 -13.00 8.44
C MET A 262 -27.10 -13.90 9.55
N HIS A 263 -25.87 -13.66 9.99
CA HIS A 263 -25.27 -14.38 11.12
C HIS A 263 -26.08 -14.16 12.41
N GLU A 264 -26.39 -12.91 12.75
CA GLU A 264 -27.19 -12.55 13.92
C GLU A 264 -28.59 -13.16 13.87
N HIS A 265 -29.24 -13.14 12.70
CA HIS A 265 -30.54 -13.77 12.50
C HIS A 265 -30.49 -15.29 12.70
N ARG A 266 -29.45 -15.98 12.18
CA ARG A 266 -29.27 -17.42 12.40
C ARG A 266 -29.02 -17.76 13.87
N LEU A 267 -28.30 -16.90 14.60
CA LEU A 267 -28.11 -17.07 16.05
C LEU A 267 -29.43 -16.97 16.82
N GLN A 268 -30.24 -15.93 16.56
CA GLN A 268 -31.54 -15.75 17.21
C GLN A 268 -32.48 -16.94 16.92
N MET A 269 -32.48 -17.45 15.69
CA MET A 269 -33.27 -18.62 15.31
C MET A 269 -32.78 -19.91 15.98
N ALA A 270 -31.47 -20.06 16.21
CA ALA A 270 -30.92 -21.20 16.94
C ALA A 270 -31.27 -21.14 18.44
N GLU A 271 -31.17 -19.97 19.07
CA GLU A 271 -31.51 -19.76 20.49
C GLU A 271 -32.98 -20.06 20.79
N SER A 272 -33.89 -19.75 19.85
CA SER A 272 -35.32 -20.06 20.01
C SER A 272 -35.65 -21.56 19.89
N ARG A 273 -34.76 -22.39 19.32
CA ARG A 273 -35.05 -23.80 19.00
C ARG A 273 -34.48 -24.85 19.97
N ASN A 274 -33.45 -24.59 20.80
CA ASN A 274 -33.03 -25.57 21.84
C ASN A 274 -32.07 -25.01 22.92
N ARG A 275 -32.30 -25.37 24.19
CA ARG A 275 -31.57 -24.90 25.41
C ARG A 275 -30.31 -25.69 25.80
N GLN A 276 -29.79 -26.58 24.95
CA GLN A 276 -28.62 -27.40 25.28
C GLN A 276 -27.57 -27.34 24.17
N SER A 277 -26.39 -26.83 24.52
CA SER A 277 -25.16 -26.79 23.73
C SER A 277 -25.24 -25.96 22.43
N VAL A 278 -25.31 -24.63 22.57
CA VAL A 278 -24.86 -23.70 21.52
C VAL A 278 -23.34 -23.84 21.41
N GLN A 279 -22.88 -24.89 20.73
CA GLN A 279 -21.49 -24.97 20.31
C GLN A 279 -21.31 -23.82 19.32
N TYR A 280 -20.46 -22.85 19.68
CA TYR A 280 -20.20 -21.59 18.96
C TYR A 280 -19.56 -21.88 17.59
N ASN A 281 -20.33 -22.44 16.66
CA ASN A 281 -19.94 -22.69 15.28
C ASN A 281 -20.90 -21.96 14.35
N SER A 282 -20.73 -20.65 14.34
CA SER A 282 -21.33 -19.72 13.40
C SER A 282 -20.75 -19.91 11.99
N GLU A 283 -21.36 -20.77 11.19
CA GLU A 283 -20.88 -21.10 9.83
C GLU A 283 -20.76 -19.89 8.88
N ILE A 284 -21.39 -18.75 9.19
CA ILE A 284 -21.39 -17.54 8.36
C ILE A 284 -20.90 -16.29 9.11
N GLN A 285 -20.29 -16.42 10.28
CA GLN A 285 -19.74 -15.26 11.00
C GLN A 285 -18.59 -14.63 10.21
N PRO A 286 -18.60 -13.30 9.97
CA PRO A 286 -17.46 -12.61 9.39
C PRO A 286 -16.21 -12.80 10.23
N ASP A 287 -15.06 -12.95 9.57
CA ASP A 287 -13.76 -13.10 10.21
C ASP A 287 -12.81 -11.96 9.78
N THR A 288 -11.61 -11.94 10.34
CA THR A 288 -10.59 -10.95 9.99
C THR A 288 -10.30 -10.87 8.50
N ARG A 289 -10.39 -11.99 7.76
CA ARG A 289 -10.16 -12.00 6.31
C ARG A 289 -11.19 -11.15 5.58
N VAL A 290 -12.47 -11.35 5.85
CA VAL A 290 -13.55 -10.65 5.15
C VAL A 290 -13.54 -9.14 5.46
N PHE A 291 -13.26 -8.74 6.70
CA PHE A 291 -13.06 -7.33 7.06
C PHE A 291 -11.88 -6.71 6.27
N ASN A 292 -10.76 -7.41 6.18
CA ASN A 292 -9.59 -6.93 5.43
C ASN A 292 -9.87 -6.80 3.92
N LEU A 293 -10.75 -7.62 3.33
CA LEU A 293 -11.15 -7.45 1.92
C LEU A 293 -11.90 -6.12 1.69
N VAL A 294 -12.81 -5.75 2.60
CA VAL A 294 -13.53 -4.46 2.54
C VAL A 294 -12.57 -3.30 2.76
N LEU A 295 -11.68 -3.39 3.76
CA LEU A 295 -10.65 -2.38 4.01
C LEU A 295 -9.68 -2.23 2.83
N LYS A 296 -9.31 -3.33 2.17
CA LYS A 296 -8.52 -3.32 0.94
C LYS A 296 -9.25 -2.58 -0.18
N ALA A 297 -10.56 -2.75 -0.32
CA ALA A 297 -11.37 -2.05 -1.30
C ALA A 297 -11.33 -0.53 -1.06
N TRP A 298 -11.58 -0.10 0.18
CA TRP A 298 -11.55 1.33 0.57
C TRP A 298 -10.16 1.97 0.44
N SER A 299 -9.10 1.23 0.78
CA SER A 299 -7.73 1.75 0.82
C SER A 299 -7.06 1.91 -0.54
N ASN A 300 -7.58 1.26 -1.57
CA ASN A 300 -6.99 1.28 -2.93
C ASN A 300 -7.81 2.12 -3.94
N ILE A 301 -8.77 2.92 -3.46
CA ILE A 301 -9.52 3.83 -4.33
C ILE A 301 -8.56 4.89 -4.87
N ARG A 302 -8.47 5.00 -6.19
CA ARG A 302 -7.58 5.98 -6.83
C ARG A 302 -8.04 7.41 -6.53
N GLY A 303 -7.06 8.25 -6.20
CA GLY A 303 -7.32 9.64 -5.86
C GLY A 303 -7.98 9.80 -4.50
N GLY A 304 -7.76 8.84 -3.60
CA GLY A 304 -8.39 8.62 -2.29
C GLY A 304 -9.10 9.83 -1.68
N THR A 305 -10.28 9.58 -1.13
CA THR A 305 -11.13 10.64 -0.59
C THR A 305 -11.15 10.61 0.93
N LYS A 306 -11.46 11.75 1.57
CA LYS A 306 -11.77 11.78 3.00
C LYS A 306 -12.88 10.79 3.37
N ALA A 307 -13.88 10.65 2.51
CA ALA A 307 -15.01 9.74 2.73
C ALA A 307 -14.56 8.27 2.77
N SER A 308 -13.68 7.83 1.86
CA SER A 308 -13.14 6.47 1.87
C SER A 308 -12.29 6.19 3.12
N ALA A 309 -11.50 7.17 3.58
CA ALA A 309 -10.73 7.05 4.82
C ALA A 309 -11.61 6.95 6.07
N ILE A 310 -12.68 7.75 6.14
CA ILE A 310 -13.68 7.67 7.23
C ILE A 310 -14.38 6.32 7.22
N ARG A 311 -14.75 5.80 6.04
CA ARG A 311 -15.37 4.47 5.91
C ARG A 311 -14.43 3.37 6.39
N ALA A 312 -13.16 3.39 5.96
CA ALA A 312 -12.16 2.45 6.44
C ALA A 312 -11.99 2.48 7.97
N MET A 313 -12.00 3.68 8.58
CA MET A 313 -11.94 3.81 10.05
C MET A 313 -13.18 3.18 10.72
N ARG A 314 -14.39 3.46 10.23
CA ARG A 314 -15.63 2.88 10.78
C ARG A 314 -15.65 1.36 10.73
N ILE A 315 -15.06 0.77 9.68
CA ILE A 315 -14.95 -0.69 9.57
C ILE A 315 -13.95 -1.25 10.59
N LEU A 316 -12.84 -0.54 10.87
CA LEU A 316 -11.93 -0.90 11.96
C LEU A 316 -12.61 -0.77 13.33
N ASP A 317 -13.37 0.30 13.57
CA ASP A 317 -14.12 0.51 14.82
C ASP A 317 -15.10 -0.65 15.05
N LEU A 318 -15.90 -1.00 14.04
CA LEU A 318 -16.80 -2.16 14.10
C LEU A 318 -16.04 -3.47 14.37
N MET A 319 -14.88 -3.65 13.73
CA MET A 319 -14.05 -4.83 13.93
C MET A 319 -13.52 -4.92 15.38
N GLN A 320 -13.15 -3.79 15.99
CA GLN A 320 -12.72 -3.71 17.40
C GLN A 320 -13.89 -3.96 18.37
N GLU A 321 -15.07 -3.40 18.08
CA GLU A 321 -16.29 -3.64 18.86
C GLU A 321 -16.67 -5.12 18.87
N LEU A 322 -16.67 -5.77 17.69
CA LEU A 322 -16.94 -7.20 17.56
C LEU A 322 -15.89 -8.06 18.26
N TYR A 323 -14.60 -7.71 18.16
CA TYR A 323 -13.53 -8.39 18.90
C TYR A 323 -13.76 -8.32 20.41
N HIS A 324 -14.10 -7.14 20.93
CA HIS A 324 -14.38 -6.95 22.36
C HIS A 324 -15.58 -7.77 22.81
N TYR A 325 -16.68 -7.73 22.04
CA TYR A 325 -17.88 -8.50 22.34
C TYR A 325 -17.66 -10.02 22.30
N GLN A 326 -16.91 -10.51 21.30
CA GLN A 326 -16.54 -11.93 21.21
C GLN A 326 -15.61 -12.35 22.34
N SER A 327 -14.67 -11.48 22.72
CA SER A 327 -13.74 -11.73 23.81
C SER A 327 -14.40 -11.79 25.18
N MET A 328 -15.47 -11.03 25.42
CA MET A 328 -16.20 -11.06 26.70
C MET A 328 -17.06 -12.31 26.87
N ASN A 329 -17.48 -12.93 25.77
CA ASN A 329 -18.42 -14.05 25.76
C ASN A 329 -17.76 -15.41 25.44
N ALA A 330 -16.43 -15.43 25.23
CA ALA A 330 -15.69 -16.65 24.92
C ALA A 330 -15.43 -17.48 26.19
N PRO A 331 -15.65 -18.81 26.18
CA PRO A 331 -15.21 -19.66 27.28
C PRO A 331 -13.67 -19.67 27.32
N ASP A 332 -13.10 -19.32 28.47
CA ASP A 332 -11.65 -19.34 28.70
C ASP A 332 -11.10 -20.77 28.55
N TRP A 333 -10.60 -21.11 27.37
CA TRP A 333 -9.87 -22.36 27.16
C TRP A 333 -8.36 -22.04 27.22
N GLN A 334 -7.72 -22.43 28.33
CA GLN A 334 -6.28 -22.23 28.58
C GLN A 334 -5.79 -20.77 28.48
N GLY A 335 -6.67 -19.78 28.65
CA GLY A 335 -6.32 -18.36 28.61
C GLY A 335 -6.14 -17.77 27.20
N ILE A 336 -6.59 -18.47 26.14
CA ILE A 336 -6.55 -17.99 24.77
C ILE A 336 -7.98 -17.68 24.30
N VAL A 337 -8.27 -16.40 24.08
CA VAL A 337 -9.54 -15.94 23.50
C VAL A 337 -9.50 -16.18 21.99
N LEU A 338 -10.31 -17.11 21.49
CA LEU A 338 -10.45 -17.38 20.05
C LEU A 338 -11.57 -16.51 19.45
N SER A 339 -11.26 -15.23 19.19
CA SER A 339 -12.14 -14.37 18.39
C SER A 339 -11.89 -14.59 16.90
N LYS A 340 -12.94 -14.83 16.10
CA LYS A 340 -12.81 -14.91 14.62
C LYS A 340 -12.50 -13.54 14.01
N VAL A 341 -12.87 -12.47 14.71
CA VAL A 341 -12.66 -11.09 14.30
C VAL A 341 -11.61 -10.49 15.22
N GLN A 342 -10.40 -10.27 14.74
CA GLN A 342 -9.31 -9.64 15.49
C GLN A 342 -8.48 -8.73 14.58
N PRO A 343 -8.46 -7.41 14.82
CA PRO A 343 -7.64 -6.47 14.06
C PRO A 343 -6.16 -6.90 14.09
N ASN A 344 -5.55 -6.99 12.91
CA ASN A 344 -4.15 -7.38 12.75
C ASN A 344 -3.36 -6.28 12.02
N LEU A 345 -2.06 -6.50 11.80
CA LEU A 345 -1.20 -5.53 11.10
C LEU A 345 -1.76 -5.12 9.73
N GLN A 346 -2.34 -6.05 8.97
CA GLN A 346 -2.94 -5.76 7.67
C GLN A 346 -4.17 -4.85 7.78
N THR A 347 -5.01 -5.06 8.80
CA THR A 347 -6.16 -4.20 9.09
C THR A 347 -5.70 -2.75 9.26
N TYR A 348 -4.69 -2.51 10.10
CA TYR A 348 -4.17 -1.16 10.33
C TYR A 348 -3.45 -0.59 9.10
N LYS A 349 -2.72 -1.40 8.34
CA LYS A 349 -2.10 -0.96 7.07
C LYS A 349 -3.13 -0.42 6.08
N HIS A 350 -4.27 -1.10 5.92
CA HIS A 350 -5.33 -0.61 5.04
C HIS A 350 -5.91 0.73 5.51
N VAL A 351 -6.18 0.88 6.81
CA VAL A 351 -6.71 2.15 7.35
C VAL A 351 -5.68 3.28 7.25
N LEU A 352 -4.41 2.98 7.55
CA LEU A 352 -3.29 3.90 7.42
C LEU A 352 -3.13 4.35 5.96
N ASN A 353 -3.16 3.42 5.00
CA ASN A 353 -3.09 3.72 3.57
C ASN A 353 -4.29 4.58 3.11
N SER A 354 -5.50 4.30 3.61
CA SER A 354 -6.70 5.07 3.29
C SER A 354 -6.57 6.55 3.72
N TRP A 355 -6.05 6.81 4.92
CA TRP A 355 -5.84 8.18 5.41
C TRP A 355 -4.65 8.88 4.74
N ALA A 356 -3.53 8.17 4.58
CA ALA A 356 -2.31 8.67 3.95
C ALA A 356 -2.59 9.21 2.53
N PHE A 357 -3.45 8.53 1.77
CA PHE A 357 -3.77 8.89 0.39
C PHE A 357 -5.17 9.50 0.22
N ALA A 358 -5.81 9.99 1.30
CA ALA A 358 -7.09 10.69 1.26
C ALA A 358 -7.05 12.06 0.56
N HIS A 359 -5.85 12.50 0.13
CA HIS A 359 -5.57 13.79 -0.53
C HIS A 359 -6.12 15.01 0.22
N THR A 360 -6.28 14.90 1.55
CA THR A 360 -6.57 15.99 2.46
C THR A 360 -5.30 16.47 3.15
N ILE A 361 -5.32 17.71 3.63
CA ILE A 361 -4.22 18.28 4.41
C ILE A 361 -4.02 17.53 5.74
N GLU A 362 -5.11 17.06 6.35
CA GLU A 362 -5.12 16.30 7.62
C GLU A 362 -4.77 14.80 7.44
N GLY A 363 -4.79 14.29 6.21
CA GLY A 363 -4.66 12.86 5.93
C GLY A 363 -3.38 12.23 6.49
N PRO A 364 -2.19 12.81 6.21
CA PRO A 364 -0.94 12.35 6.80
C PRO A 364 -0.90 12.42 8.33
N ASP A 365 -1.52 13.44 8.94
CA ASP A 365 -1.54 13.58 10.39
C ASP A 365 -2.37 12.47 11.05
N ARG A 366 -3.51 12.12 10.44
CA ARG A 366 -4.33 10.97 10.87
C ARG A 366 -3.61 9.64 10.65
N ALA A 367 -2.91 9.47 9.54
CA ALA A 367 -2.11 8.27 9.29
C ALA A 367 -0.99 8.11 10.34
N GLU A 368 -0.38 9.22 10.75
CA GLU A 368 0.63 9.25 11.81
C GLU A 368 0.05 8.94 13.20
N GLU A 369 -1.15 9.43 13.51
CA GLU A 369 -1.90 9.08 14.73
C GLU A 369 -2.16 7.57 14.80
N ILE A 370 -2.60 6.96 13.69
CA ILE A 370 -2.82 5.51 13.58
C ILE A 370 -1.51 4.73 13.79
N LEU A 371 -0.40 5.18 13.19
CA LEU A 371 0.91 4.56 13.37
C LEU A 371 1.37 4.60 14.84
N ARG A 372 1.15 5.72 15.54
CA ARG A 372 1.44 5.83 16.97
C ARG A 372 0.56 4.91 17.81
N HIS A 373 -0.72 4.83 17.48
CA HIS A 373 -1.65 3.91 18.14
C HIS A 373 -1.20 2.46 17.95
N LEU A 374 -0.82 2.07 16.72
CA LEU A 374 -0.32 0.74 16.39
C LEU A 374 0.91 0.34 17.23
N LEU A 375 1.85 1.27 17.41
CA LEU A 375 3.01 1.02 18.28
C LEU A 375 2.62 0.94 19.77
N SER A 376 1.65 1.75 20.22
CA SER A 376 1.15 1.67 21.59
C SER A 376 0.54 0.30 21.89
N LEU A 377 -0.27 -0.23 20.96
CA LEU A 377 -0.85 -1.57 21.05
C LEU A 377 0.22 -2.66 21.09
N SER A 378 1.28 -2.52 20.28
CA SER A 378 2.40 -3.46 20.30
C SER A 378 3.13 -3.47 21.66
N LYS A 379 3.31 -2.31 22.29
CA LYS A 379 3.95 -2.21 23.62
C LYS A 379 3.08 -2.74 24.75
N ALA A 380 1.75 -2.62 24.63
CA ALA A 380 0.80 -3.14 25.61
C ALA A 380 0.79 -4.68 25.67
N GLY A 381 1.47 -5.36 24.73
CA GLY A 381 1.67 -6.80 24.80
C GLY A 381 0.40 -7.61 24.55
N ASN A 382 -0.51 -7.14 23.69
CA ASN A 382 -1.74 -7.85 23.34
C ASN A 382 -1.42 -9.30 22.91
N VAL A 383 -1.74 -10.22 23.82
CA VAL A 383 -1.37 -11.63 23.79
C VAL A 383 -2.23 -12.33 22.73
N GLY A 384 -1.74 -12.43 21.50
CA GLY A 384 -2.40 -13.26 20.47
C GLY A 384 -2.06 -12.93 19.02
N VAL A 385 -1.79 -11.67 18.67
CA VAL A 385 -1.45 -11.27 17.28
C VAL A 385 -0.27 -10.30 17.28
N GLU A 386 0.71 -10.56 16.41
CA GLU A 386 1.82 -9.65 16.16
C GLU A 386 1.30 -8.39 15.44
N ILE A 387 0.92 -7.37 16.20
CA ILE A 387 0.41 -6.06 15.73
C ILE A 387 1.58 -5.05 15.58
N MET A 388 2.84 -5.50 15.67
CA MET A 388 4.02 -4.64 15.53
C MET A 388 4.04 -3.94 14.16
N PRO A 389 4.15 -2.59 14.08
CA PRO A 389 4.34 -1.91 12.81
C PRO A 389 5.63 -2.38 12.12
N ASP A 390 5.62 -2.48 10.80
CA ASP A 390 6.81 -2.73 10.00
C ASP A 390 7.27 -1.49 9.24
N VAL A 391 8.36 -1.64 8.49
CA VAL A 391 8.96 -0.56 7.70
C VAL A 391 7.97 0.08 6.71
N GLU A 392 7.06 -0.73 6.15
CA GLU A 392 6.06 -0.25 5.19
C GLU A 392 5.08 0.74 5.84
N CYS A 393 4.65 0.51 7.08
CA CYS A 393 3.79 1.45 7.82
C CYS A 393 4.44 2.85 7.92
N PHE A 394 5.74 2.92 8.19
CA PHE A 394 6.47 4.20 8.24
C PHE A 394 6.57 4.83 6.86
N HIS A 395 6.90 4.05 5.82
CA HIS A 395 7.00 4.57 4.45
C HIS A 395 5.69 5.17 3.96
N ILE A 396 4.55 4.56 4.27
CA ILE A 396 3.25 5.10 3.87
C ILE A 396 3.04 6.49 4.50
N VAL A 397 3.27 6.65 5.81
CA VAL A 397 3.11 7.94 6.50
C VAL A 397 4.12 8.97 5.98
N MET A 398 5.41 8.61 5.89
CA MET A 398 6.46 9.51 5.40
C MET A 398 6.19 9.98 3.97
N ARG A 399 5.81 9.07 3.07
CA ARG A 399 5.47 9.37 1.67
C ARG A 399 4.25 10.28 1.59
N SER A 400 3.27 10.10 2.47
CA SER A 400 2.07 10.94 2.50
C SER A 400 2.38 12.41 2.86
N HIS A 401 3.25 12.64 3.84
CA HIS A 401 3.75 13.99 4.15
C HIS A 401 4.58 14.56 3.00
N ALA A 402 5.48 13.77 2.42
CA ALA A 402 6.32 14.19 1.28
C ALA A 402 5.48 14.59 0.05
N GLU A 403 4.44 13.83 -0.28
CA GLU A 403 3.55 14.13 -1.40
C GLU A 403 2.70 15.40 -1.20
N LEU A 404 2.33 15.73 0.05
CA LEU A 404 1.67 17.01 0.32
C LEU A 404 2.61 18.20 0.06
N ILE A 405 3.88 18.07 0.41
CA ILE A 405 4.90 19.08 0.11
C ILE A 405 5.01 19.27 -1.41
N ARG A 406 5.15 18.17 -2.15
CA ARG A 406 5.27 18.18 -3.62
C ARG A 406 4.09 18.82 -4.33
N LYS A 407 2.87 18.66 -3.80
CA LYS A 407 1.63 19.22 -4.37
C LYS A 407 1.40 20.68 -4.00
N LYS A 408 2.05 21.19 -2.94
CA LYS A 408 1.91 22.57 -2.49
C LYS A 408 2.40 23.53 -3.59
N ARG A 409 1.61 24.56 -3.91
CA ARG A 409 1.99 25.56 -4.92
C ARG A 409 3.10 26.45 -4.35
N LYS A 410 4.02 26.86 -5.23
CA LYS A 410 5.23 27.67 -4.97
C LYS A 410 5.00 29.05 -4.31
N SER A 411 3.75 29.46 -4.06
CA SER A 411 3.38 30.79 -3.54
C SER A 411 2.95 30.79 -2.07
N ASP A 412 2.81 29.62 -1.46
CA ASP A 412 2.48 29.50 -0.04
C ASP A 412 3.76 29.06 0.67
N ASP A 413 4.30 29.96 1.49
CA ASP A 413 5.61 29.83 2.14
C ASP A 413 5.83 28.40 2.66
N GLY A 414 7.02 27.87 2.40
CA GLY A 414 7.33 26.44 2.52
C GLY A 414 7.33 26.01 3.98
N SER A 415 6.14 25.72 4.54
CA SER A 415 5.99 25.23 5.93
C SER A 415 6.98 24.09 6.19
N VAL A 416 7.92 24.38 7.08
CA VAL A 416 9.00 23.48 7.51
C VAL A 416 8.47 22.29 8.32
N ASP A 417 7.22 22.39 8.81
CA ASP A 417 6.60 21.40 9.69
C ASP A 417 6.51 20.01 9.03
N ARG A 418 6.21 19.94 7.73
CA ARG A 418 6.02 18.65 7.03
C ARG A 418 7.36 17.94 6.78
N PRO A 419 8.41 18.57 6.22
CA PRO A 419 9.76 17.97 6.18
C PRO A 419 10.29 17.55 7.55
N GLN A 420 10.03 18.34 8.59
CA GLN A 420 10.41 18.01 9.96
C GLN A 420 9.66 16.79 10.49
N LYS A 421 8.36 16.65 10.22
CA LYS A 421 7.61 15.43 10.54
C LYS A 421 8.21 14.20 9.87
N VAL A 422 8.56 14.28 8.59
CA VAL A 422 9.24 13.17 7.88
C VAL A 422 10.58 12.82 8.54
N THR A 423 11.35 13.84 8.93
CA THR A 423 12.65 13.63 9.61
C THR A 423 12.47 13.01 11.00
N SER A 424 11.51 13.49 11.79
CA SER A 424 11.20 12.90 13.11
C SER A 424 10.73 11.45 13.01
N LEU A 425 10.03 11.07 11.94
CA LEU A 425 9.65 9.68 11.67
C LEU A 425 10.88 8.82 11.35
N LEU A 426 11.84 9.36 10.58
CA LEU A 426 13.11 8.69 10.31
C LEU A 426 13.94 8.53 11.59
N ASP A 427 14.04 9.58 12.42
CA ASP A 427 14.69 9.54 13.73
C ASP A 427 14.04 8.48 14.62
N TRP A 428 12.72 8.36 14.57
CA TRP A 428 11.99 7.35 15.31
C TRP A 428 12.32 5.93 14.83
N MET A 429 12.41 5.71 13.52
CA MET A 429 12.85 4.43 12.96
C MET A 429 14.28 4.07 13.39
N GLU A 430 15.21 5.03 13.38
CA GLU A 430 16.59 4.83 13.85
C GLU A 430 16.62 4.47 15.35
N LEU A 431 15.84 5.16 16.19
CA LEU A 431 15.72 4.85 17.61
C LEU A 431 15.12 3.46 17.87
N LEU A 432 14.15 3.03 17.05
CA LEU A 432 13.58 1.68 17.13
C LEU A 432 14.59 0.61 16.67
N ALA A 433 15.41 0.90 15.65
CA ALA A 433 16.45 -0.02 15.18
C ALA A 433 17.50 -0.34 16.27
N LEU A 434 17.80 0.64 17.14
CA LEU A 434 18.72 0.45 18.28
C LEU A 434 18.15 -0.45 19.39
N ARG A 435 16.83 -0.61 19.46
CA ARG A 435 16.17 -1.39 20.51
C ARG A 435 16.12 -2.87 20.08
N ARG A 436 16.86 -3.74 20.77
CA ARG A 436 16.97 -5.20 20.48
C ARG A 436 15.63 -5.95 20.32
N MET A 437 14.54 -5.42 20.87
CA MET A 437 13.20 -6.02 20.83
C MET A 437 12.42 -5.72 19.53
N THR A 438 12.85 -4.75 18.71
CA THR A 438 12.15 -4.28 17.50
C THR A 438 13.03 -4.43 16.25
N SER A 439 13.77 -5.53 16.14
CA SER A 439 14.75 -5.79 15.07
C SER A 439 14.16 -5.77 13.65
N LYS A 440 12.83 -5.84 13.49
CA LYS A 440 12.12 -5.77 12.20
C LYS A 440 11.97 -4.34 11.66
N ILE A 441 12.17 -3.31 12.48
CA ILE A 441 12.03 -1.90 12.06
C ILE A 441 13.43 -1.30 11.95
N GLN A 442 13.94 -1.21 10.73
CA GLN A 442 15.19 -0.53 10.43
C GLN A 442 14.99 0.45 9.27
N PRO A 443 15.61 1.64 9.32
CA PRO A 443 15.68 2.52 8.17
C PRO A 443 16.32 1.80 6.99
N THR A 444 15.65 1.89 5.85
CA THR A 444 16.12 1.37 4.56
C THR A 444 16.53 2.51 3.63
N THR A 445 17.17 2.19 2.51
CA THR A 445 17.44 3.15 1.41
C THR A 445 16.21 4.02 1.08
N GLU A 446 15.02 3.42 0.98
CA GLU A 446 13.77 4.13 0.69
C GLU A 446 13.39 5.13 1.80
N SER A 447 13.69 4.81 3.07
CA SER A 447 13.37 5.68 4.22
C SER A 447 14.15 6.99 4.13
N TYR A 448 15.44 6.91 3.84
CA TYR A 448 16.30 8.08 3.62
C TYR A 448 15.88 8.86 2.37
N ARG A 449 15.56 8.18 1.27
CA ARG A 449 15.10 8.81 0.02
C ARG A 449 13.83 9.65 0.18
N ILE A 450 12.85 9.13 0.92
CA ILE A 450 11.62 9.87 1.19
C ILE A 450 11.95 11.14 1.99
N ALA A 451 12.82 11.05 3.00
CA ALA A 451 13.24 12.20 3.80
C ALA A 451 14.04 13.24 2.98
N LEU A 452 14.99 12.79 2.16
CA LEU A 452 15.73 13.66 1.22
C LEU A 452 14.79 14.39 0.26
N SER A 453 13.86 13.64 -0.34
CA SER A 453 12.89 14.21 -1.29
C SER A 453 11.96 15.21 -0.62
N ALA A 454 11.52 14.94 0.61
CA ALA A 454 10.66 15.84 1.36
C ALA A 454 11.33 17.22 1.59
N TRP A 455 12.62 17.23 1.98
CA TRP A 455 13.38 18.47 2.10
C TRP A 455 13.63 19.13 0.75
N ALA A 456 14.04 18.38 -0.27
CA ALA A 456 14.28 18.92 -1.61
C ALA A 456 13.04 19.59 -2.23
N TRP A 457 11.84 19.04 -1.99
CA TRP A 457 10.58 19.62 -2.46
C TRP A 457 10.05 20.76 -1.60
N SER A 458 10.53 20.90 -0.36
CA SER A 458 10.07 21.97 0.55
C SER A 458 10.47 23.36 0.08
N HIS A 459 11.59 23.45 -0.65
CA HIS A 459 12.24 24.71 -1.01
C HIS A 459 12.49 25.65 0.19
N HIS A 460 12.53 25.10 1.40
CA HIS A 460 12.79 25.84 2.64
C HIS A 460 14.26 26.26 2.73
N VAL A 461 14.55 27.35 3.45
CA VAL A 461 15.91 27.90 3.60
C VAL A 461 16.90 26.88 4.17
N PHE A 462 16.48 26.10 5.17
CA PHE A 462 17.30 25.04 5.78
C PHE A 462 17.34 23.73 4.99
N ALA A 463 16.58 23.61 3.89
CA ALA A 463 16.46 22.34 3.17
C ALA A 463 17.81 21.75 2.70
N PRO A 464 18.77 22.55 2.19
CA PRO A 464 20.08 22.01 1.81
C PRO A 464 20.86 21.39 2.98
N LYS A 465 20.90 22.06 4.14
CA LYS A 465 21.62 21.57 5.34
C LYS A 465 21.00 20.29 5.88
N GLU A 466 19.66 20.24 5.93
CA GLU A 466 18.94 19.06 6.39
C GLU A 466 19.08 17.89 5.40
N ALA A 467 19.01 18.16 4.09
CA ALA A 467 19.22 17.16 3.06
C ALA A 467 20.66 16.59 3.10
N GLU A 468 21.67 17.44 3.32
CA GLU A 468 23.05 17.02 3.55
C GLU A 468 23.18 16.11 4.78
N SER A 469 22.62 16.54 5.92
CA SER A 469 22.63 15.77 7.17
C SER A 469 22.03 14.37 6.99
N ILE A 470 20.89 14.27 6.30
CA ILE A 470 20.22 13.01 5.99
C ILE A 470 21.07 12.13 5.05
N LEU A 471 21.70 12.70 4.03
CA LEU A 471 22.58 11.95 3.13
C LEU A 471 23.77 11.38 3.90
N TYR A 472 24.43 12.16 4.76
CA TYR A 472 25.53 11.63 5.57
C TYR A 472 25.08 10.59 6.60
N ARG A 473 23.85 10.69 7.14
CA ARG A 473 23.25 9.61 7.94
C ARG A 473 23.11 8.32 7.12
N MET A 474 22.65 8.43 5.88
CA MET A 474 22.52 7.30 4.95
C MET A 474 23.88 6.68 4.61
N ILE A 475 24.90 7.49 4.36
CA ILE A 475 26.28 7.04 4.10
C ILE A 475 26.82 6.29 5.32
N ARG A 476 26.71 6.87 6.53
CA ARG A 476 27.12 6.20 7.77
C ARG A 476 26.37 4.89 8.00
N ALA A 477 25.06 4.86 7.76
CA ALA A 477 24.26 3.65 7.89
C ALA A 477 24.72 2.55 6.93
N CYS A 478 25.07 2.91 5.68
CA CYS A 478 25.67 1.99 4.70
C CYS A 478 27.03 1.46 5.18
N GLU A 479 27.90 2.34 5.68
CA GLU A 479 29.24 1.97 6.18
C GLU A 479 29.19 1.02 7.37
N LEU A 480 28.23 1.21 8.27
CA LEU A 480 28.00 0.33 9.42
C LEU A 480 27.45 -1.05 9.02
N HIS A 481 26.70 -1.14 7.92
CA HIS A 481 26.09 -2.38 7.42
C HIS A 481 26.93 -3.10 6.36
N ILE A 482 28.16 -2.64 6.06
CA ILE A 482 29.07 -3.36 5.17
C ILE A 482 29.30 -4.76 5.75
N PRO A 483 28.87 -5.84 5.05
CA PRO A 483 29.15 -7.19 5.51
C PRO A 483 30.66 -7.36 5.60
N LYS A 484 31.22 -7.49 6.82
CA LYS A 484 32.63 -7.85 7.02
C LYS A 484 32.94 -9.28 6.55
N VAL A 485 31.93 -10.00 6.06
CA VAL A 485 31.98 -11.38 5.57
C VAL A 485 31.57 -11.37 4.10
N ARG A 486 32.30 -12.11 3.25
CA ARG A 486 31.97 -12.39 1.83
C ARG A 486 30.62 -13.12 1.70
N GLY A 487 29.53 -12.41 1.95
CA GLY A 487 28.15 -12.83 1.72
C GLY A 487 27.50 -11.90 0.71
N ASN A 488 26.56 -12.45 -0.05
CA ASN A 488 25.85 -11.89 -1.20
C ASN A 488 25.78 -10.33 -1.26
N PRO A 489 26.34 -9.66 -2.30
CA PRO A 489 26.35 -8.19 -2.43
C PRO A 489 24.97 -7.52 -2.50
N ASP A 490 23.88 -8.29 -2.68
CA ASP A 490 22.50 -7.78 -2.70
C ASP A 490 21.86 -7.65 -1.30
N SER A 491 22.57 -7.95 -0.22
CA SER A 491 22.03 -7.89 1.15
C SER A 491 22.24 -6.54 1.86
N TRP A 492 22.29 -5.43 1.13
CA TRP A 492 22.39 -4.10 1.74
C TRP A 492 21.00 -3.56 2.13
N ALA A 493 20.78 -3.33 3.42
CA ALA A 493 19.57 -2.65 3.90
C ALA A 493 19.56 -1.16 3.51
N VAL A 494 20.74 -0.54 3.44
CA VAL A 494 20.95 0.86 3.05
C VAL A 494 22.13 0.93 2.09
N ARG A 495 21.92 1.50 0.90
CA ARG A 495 22.95 1.77 -0.10
C ARG A 495 22.63 3.09 -0.81
N PRO A 496 23.44 4.14 -0.65
CA PRO A 496 23.27 5.36 -1.43
C PRO A 496 23.60 5.11 -2.90
N GLU A 497 22.84 5.73 -3.78
CA GLU A 497 23.01 5.71 -5.23
C GLU A 497 23.28 7.13 -5.74
N THR A 498 23.76 7.26 -6.97
CA THR A 498 24.03 8.56 -7.62
C THR A 498 22.85 9.54 -7.52
N MET A 499 21.61 9.04 -7.60
CA MET A 499 20.40 9.85 -7.47
C MET A 499 20.27 10.54 -6.10
N ASP A 500 20.77 9.92 -5.02
CA ASP A 500 20.67 10.44 -3.66
C ASP A 500 21.58 11.69 -3.51
N PHE A 501 22.81 11.62 -4.02
CA PHE A 501 23.73 12.76 -4.11
C PHE A 501 23.19 13.86 -5.04
N ASN A 502 22.67 13.47 -6.21
CA ASN A 502 22.08 14.40 -7.17
C ASN A 502 20.88 15.15 -6.57
N THR A 503 20.12 14.52 -5.67
CA THR A 503 19.02 15.17 -4.96
C THR A 503 19.51 16.33 -4.09
N VAL A 504 20.58 16.12 -3.31
CA VAL A 504 21.15 17.17 -2.44
C VAL A 504 21.83 18.27 -3.25
N ILE A 505 22.60 17.93 -4.29
CA ILE A 505 23.24 18.92 -5.18
C ILE A 505 22.17 19.78 -5.87
N ASN A 506 21.10 19.16 -6.37
CA ASN A 506 19.99 19.91 -6.96
C ASN A 506 19.27 20.78 -5.93
N CYS A 507 19.04 20.28 -4.71
CA CYS A 507 18.47 21.04 -3.61
C CYS A 507 19.27 22.33 -3.34
N CYS A 508 20.59 22.25 -3.28
CA CYS A 508 21.48 23.41 -3.16
C CYS A 508 21.36 24.34 -4.38
N SER A 509 21.41 23.78 -5.59
CA SER A 509 21.38 24.57 -6.83
C SER A 509 20.10 25.41 -7.00
N PHE A 510 18.98 25.00 -6.39
CA PHE A 510 17.71 25.71 -6.46
C PHE A 510 17.47 26.68 -5.30
N ALA A 511 18.36 26.73 -4.31
CA ALA A 511 18.24 27.55 -3.11
C ALA A 511 18.67 29.03 -3.30
N ARG A 512 18.63 29.56 -4.53
CA ARG A 512 19.00 30.95 -4.89
C ARG A 512 18.22 32.08 -4.19
N LYS A 513 17.15 31.73 -3.47
CA LYS A 513 16.27 32.66 -2.75
C LYS A 513 16.62 32.76 -1.26
N VAL A 514 17.56 31.96 -0.79
CA VAL A 514 18.02 32.01 0.60
C VAL A 514 18.67 33.37 0.84
N GLY A 515 18.14 34.14 1.81
CA GLY A 515 18.59 35.51 2.07
C GLY A 515 17.99 36.59 1.16
N ALA A 516 16.95 36.28 0.36
CA ALA A 516 16.31 37.24 -0.55
C ALA A 516 15.13 38.04 0.06
N ASP A 517 14.69 37.72 1.27
CA ASP A 517 13.61 38.44 1.98
C ASP A 517 14.13 39.61 2.82
N MET A 518 15.45 39.85 2.83
CA MET A 518 16.02 41.08 3.39
C MET A 518 15.74 42.19 2.37
N SER A 519 14.88 43.13 2.72
CA SER A 519 14.58 44.32 1.90
C SER A 519 15.89 44.91 1.38
N ASP A 520 16.08 44.86 0.06
CA ASP A 520 17.20 45.46 -0.64
C ASP A 520 17.36 46.92 -0.20
N GLU A 521 18.37 47.23 0.61
CA GLU A 521 18.96 48.59 0.73
C GLU A 521 20.26 48.66 1.58
N ASP A 522 20.58 47.67 2.44
CA ASP A 522 21.79 47.72 3.28
C ASP A 522 22.90 46.72 2.87
N ASP A 523 24.16 47.18 2.82
CA ASP A 523 25.36 46.38 2.46
C ASP A 523 25.55 45.13 3.34
N GLU A 524 25.09 45.17 4.60
CA GLU A 524 25.15 44.05 5.54
C GLU A 524 24.27 42.87 5.09
N SER A 525 23.08 43.15 4.55
CA SER A 525 22.15 42.12 4.06
C SER A 525 22.67 41.43 2.79
N LEU A 526 23.38 42.17 1.93
CA LEU A 526 24.04 41.60 0.75
C LEU A 526 25.17 40.65 1.16
N LEU A 527 26.00 41.04 2.14
CA LEU A 527 27.07 40.20 2.65
C LEU A 527 26.53 38.92 3.31
N GLU A 528 25.48 39.02 4.12
CA GLU A 528 24.82 37.84 4.72
C GLU A 528 24.29 36.88 3.66
N ARG A 529 23.69 37.40 2.58
CA ARG A 529 23.21 36.58 1.46
C ARG A 529 24.37 35.89 0.73
N GLU A 530 25.47 36.59 0.50
CA GLU A 530 26.67 36.02 -0.14
C GLU A 530 27.31 34.93 0.72
N LEU A 531 27.41 35.13 2.04
CA LEU A 531 27.89 34.12 2.97
C LEU A 531 27.00 32.88 2.99
N ALA A 532 25.67 33.06 3.01
CA ALA A 532 24.71 31.97 2.96
C ALA A 532 24.82 31.19 1.63
N HIS A 533 24.89 31.89 0.50
CA HIS A 533 25.07 31.24 -0.81
C HIS A 533 26.40 30.49 -0.90
N HIS A 534 27.49 31.07 -0.37
CA HIS A 534 28.78 30.39 -0.32
C HIS A 534 28.72 29.12 0.54
N GLU A 535 28.08 29.16 1.70
CA GLU A 535 27.86 27.97 2.53
C GLU A 535 27.09 26.87 1.78
N LEU A 536 26.01 27.24 1.09
CA LEU A 536 25.24 26.30 0.27
C LEU A 536 26.05 25.69 -0.88
N PHE A 537 26.95 26.48 -1.47
CA PHE A 537 27.86 25.99 -2.49
C PHE A 537 28.86 24.99 -1.90
N VAL A 538 29.43 25.28 -0.73
CA VAL A 538 30.36 24.38 -0.01
C VAL A 538 29.70 23.04 0.28
N ILE A 539 28.42 23.03 0.65
CA ILE A 539 27.63 21.80 0.81
C ILE A 539 27.55 21.03 -0.51
N ALA A 540 27.17 21.69 -1.61
CA ALA A 540 27.05 21.04 -2.92
C ALA A 540 28.38 20.44 -3.40
N ASP A 541 29.48 21.17 -3.23
CA ASP A 541 30.84 20.74 -3.56
C ASP A 541 31.30 19.59 -2.64
N GLY A 542 31.04 19.67 -1.33
CA GLY A 542 31.31 18.59 -0.38
C GLY A 542 30.60 17.30 -0.76
N VAL A 543 29.31 17.36 -1.09
CA VAL A 543 28.51 16.22 -1.55
C VAL A 543 29.02 15.67 -2.89
N PHE A 544 29.42 16.54 -3.82
CA PHE A 544 30.01 16.14 -5.09
C PHE A 544 31.34 15.39 -4.90
N ASN A 545 32.22 15.89 -4.02
CA ASN A 545 33.48 15.24 -3.69
C ASN A 545 33.25 13.91 -2.94
N ALA A 546 32.25 13.83 -2.08
CA ALA A 546 31.85 12.58 -1.43
C ALA A 546 31.36 11.54 -2.45
N LEU A 547 30.63 11.96 -3.50
CA LEU A 547 30.24 11.08 -4.60
C LEU A 547 31.44 10.60 -5.42
N LEU A 548 32.42 11.47 -5.71
CA LEU A 548 33.66 11.08 -6.38
C LEU A 548 34.49 10.06 -5.58
N ALA A 549 34.49 10.20 -4.26
CA ALA A 549 35.17 9.29 -3.35
C ALA A 549 34.38 8.00 -3.06
N SER A 550 33.12 7.91 -3.50
CA SER A 550 32.23 6.80 -3.17
C SER A 550 32.64 5.51 -3.89
N PRO A 551 32.72 4.36 -3.19
CA PRO A 551 32.99 3.07 -3.81
C PRO A 551 31.75 2.42 -4.45
N TYR A 552 30.54 2.94 -4.20
CA TYR A 552 29.27 2.29 -4.56
C TYR A 552 28.40 3.11 -5.53
N ALA A 553 28.75 4.36 -5.82
CA ALA A 553 28.05 5.25 -6.74
C ALA A 553 29.07 5.99 -7.64
N GLN A 554 28.63 6.41 -8.83
CA GLN A 554 29.47 7.17 -9.76
C GLN A 554 28.70 8.41 -10.27
N PRO A 555 29.38 9.56 -10.45
CA PRO A 555 28.74 10.75 -10.97
C PRO A 555 28.31 10.57 -12.43
N ASP A 556 27.13 11.10 -12.74
CA ASP A 556 26.52 11.07 -14.08
C ASP A 556 26.36 12.48 -14.66
N SER A 557 25.82 12.58 -15.87
CA SER A 557 25.58 13.88 -16.52
C SER A 557 24.68 14.79 -15.68
N ALA A 558 23.73 14.24 -14.93
CA ALA A 558 22.87 15.02 -14.05
C ALA A 558 23.63 15.59 -12.85
N THR A 559 24.62 14.86 -12.31
CA THR A 559 25.54 15.36 -11.29
C THR A 559 26.28 16.60 -11.78
N PHE A 560 26.95 16.50 -12.93
CA PHE A 560 27.74 17.61 -13.49
C PHE A 560 26.87 18.81 -13.89
N ALA A 561 25.68 18.57 -14.47
CA ALA A 561 24.73 19.64 -14.74
C ALA A 561 24.23 20.32 -13.46
N GLY A 562 24.09 19.58 -12.36
CA GLY A 562 23.69 20.09 -11.05
C GLY A 562 24.77 20.98 -10.42
N ILE A 563 26.02 20.52 -10.36
CA ILE A 563 27.11 21.27 -9.73
C ILE A 563 27.47 22.53 -10.52
N ILE A 564 27.47 22.48 -11.87
CA ILE A 564 27.66 23.68 -12.70
C ILE A 564 26.53 24.69 -12.44
N ARG A 565 25.29 24.23 -12.32
CA ARG A 565 24.17 25.12 -11.98
C ARG A 565 24.33 25.72 -10.58
N ALA A 566 24.86 24.97 -9.62
CA ALA A 566 25.16 25.47 -8.28
C ALA A 566 26.21 26.60 -8.34
N CYS A 567 27.28 26.47 -9.15
CA CYS A 567 28.23 27.57 -9.39
C CYS A 567 27.52 28.82 -9.90
N VAL A 568 26.66 28.68 -10.91
CA VAL A 568 25.95 29.81 -11.55
C VAL A 568 25.00 30.52 -10.58
N ASN A 569 24.33 29.77 -9.72
CA ASN A 569 23.27 30.32 -8.87
C ASN A 569 23.77 30.80 -7.49
N LEU A 570 24.89 30.28 -7.00
CA LEU A 570 25.35 30.51 -5.62
C LEU A 570 26.68 31.28 -5.54
N LEU A 571 27.52 31.25 -6.57
CA LEU A 571 28.78 31.99 -6.54
C LEU A 571 28.64 33.36 -7.24
N PRO A 572 29.40 34.39 -6.79
CA PRO A 572 29.43 35.68 -7.46
C PRO A 572 29.95 35.55 -8.89
N ASN A 573 29.51 36.44 -9.77
CA ASN A 573 29.90 36.47 -11.18
C ASN A 573 31.30 37.07 -11.36
N ILE A 574 32.32 36.33 -10.93
CA ILE A 574 33.74 36.67 -11.00
C ILE A 574 34.54 35.57 -11.73
N ALA A 575 35.77 35.86 -12.14
CA ALA A 575 36.63 34.92 -12.86
C ALA A 575 36.78 33.57 -12.14
N ASP A 576 36.89 33.57 -10.81
CA ASP A 576 37.00 32.35 -10.01
C ASP A 576 35.81 31.40 -10.19
N ARG A 577 34.60 31.93 -10.38
CA ARG A 577 33.42 31.09 -10.67
C ARG A 577 33.57 30.42 -12.03
N ASP A 578 34.02 31.17 -13.03
CA ASP A 578 34.15 30.70 -14.41
C ASP A 578 35.22 29.61 -14.52
N ASP A 579 36.35 29.79 -13.82
CA ASP A 579 37.40 28.80 -13.72
C ASP A 579 36.87 27.49 -13.11
N ARG A 580 36.10 27.57 -12.01
CA ARG A 580 35.49 26.38 -11.40
C ARG A 580 34.47 25.69 -12.31
N VAL A 581 33.66 26.46 -13.04
CA VAL A 581 32.73 25.91 -14.04
C VAL A 581 33.49 25.14 -15.12
N ILE A 582 34.59 25.69 -15.61
CA ILE A 582 35.44 25.05 -16.62
C ILE A 582 36.07 23.78 -16.03
N GLU A 583 36.57 23.81 -14.79
CA GLU A 583 37.13 22.64 -14.11
C GLU A 583 36.11 21.50 -13.96
N TYR A 584 34.89 21.78 -13.50
CA TYR A 584 33.83 20.76 -13.42
C TYR A 584 33.46 20.22 -14.79
N PHE A 585 33.43 21.06 -15.82
CA PHE A 585 33.18 20.61 -17.20
C PHE A 585 34.32 19.72 -17.73
N ARG A 586 35.58 20.07 -17.43
CA ARG A 586 36.74 19.24 -17.74
C ARG A 586 36.70 17.89 -17.05
N LEU A 587 36.29 17.89 -15.79
CA LEU A 587 36.09 16.66 -15.04
C LEU A 587 34.95 15.81 -15.63
N ALA A 588 33.86 16.44 -16.10
CA ALA A 588 32.72 15.75 -16.69
C ALA A 588 33.10 14.91 -17.93
N TYR A 589 33.86 15.49 -18.88
CA TYR A 589 34.23 14.74 -20.09
C TYR A 589 35.38 13.74 -19.84
N ARG A 590 36.13 13.89 -18.75
CA ARG A 590 37.16 12.92 -18.32
C ARG A 590 36.56 11.74 -17.56
N THR A 591 35.45 11.95 -16.88
CA THR A 591 34.73 10.92 -16.14
C THR A 591 34.05 9.94 -17.09
N PRO A 592 34.26 8.62 -16.94
CA PRO A 592 33.57 7.63 -17.76
C PRO A 592 32.06 7.63 -17.46
N PRO A 593 31.19 7.44 -18.46
CA PRO A 593 29.76 7.34 -18.21
C PRO A 593 29.45 6.11 -17.34
N PRO A 594 28.40 6.17 -16.50
CA PRO A 594 28.02 5.03 -15.67
C PRO A 594 27.71 3.80 -16.54
N VAL A 595 28.21 2.64 -16.12
CA VAL A 595 28.02 1.37 -16.84
C VAL A 595 26.52 1.00 -16.79
N GLU A 596 25.88 0.87 -17.95
CA GLU A 596 24.50 0.38 -18.04
C GLU A 596 24.43 -1.06 -17.51
N THR A 597 24.00 -1.26 -16.25
CA THR A 597 23.77 -2.60 -15.70
C THR A 597 22.54 -3.23 -16.36
N PRO A 598 22.58 -4.52 -16.76
CA PRO A 598 21.45 -5.19 -17.44
C PRO A 598 20.15 -5.29 -16.62
N HIS A 599 20.20 -4.99 -15.31
CA HIS A 599 19.07 -5.12 -14.37
C HIS A 599 18.56 -3.79 -13.80
N GLY A 600 19.10 -2.64 -14.24
CA GLY A 600 18.52 -1.35 -13.89
C GLY A 600 17.22 -1.14 -14.66
N ARG A 601 16.10 -0.88 -13.97
CA ARG A 601 14.87 -0.41 -14.62
C ARG A 601 15.25 0.74 -15.54
N ILE A 602 15.10 0.53 -16.85
CA ILE A 602 15.20 1.58 -17.86
C ILE A 602 14.28 2.70 -17.40
N SER A 603 14.85 3.84 -16.99
CA SER A 603 14.08 5.08 -16.90
C SER A 603 13.66 5.40 -18.32
N SER A 604 12.46 4.96 -18.72
CA SER A 604 11.88 5.02 -20.06
C SER A 604 11.54 6.46 -20.51
N THR A 605 12.27 7.45 -20.01
CA THR A 605 12.03 8.88 -20.18
C THR A 605 13.24 9.63 -20.73
N ALA A 606 14.44 9.03 -20.72
CA ALA A 606 15.60 9.62 -21.37
C ALA A 606 15.50 9.38 -22.88
N SER A 607 14.95 10.35 -23.61
CA SER A 607 14.98 10.39 -25.08
C SER A 607 16.42 10.09 -25.55
N GLU A 608 16.56 9.26 -26.59
CA GLU A 608 17.84 8.88 -27.21
C GLU A 608 18.73 10.10 -27.52
N ARG A 609 18.13 11.28 -27.72
CA ARG A 609 18.80 12.59 -27.88
C ARG A 609 19.54 13.12 -26.64
N MET A 610 19.31 12.56 -25.46
CA MET A 610 19.94 12.97 -24.19
C MET A 610 21.10 12.06 -23.78
N ARG A 611 21.44 11.03 -24.56
CA ARG A 611 22.64 10.22 -24.29
C ARG A 611 23.89 11.01 -24.67
N ALA A 612 24.91 10.91 -23.82
CA ALA A 612 26.23 11.48 -24.13
C ALA A 612 26.80 10.82 -25.39
N PRO A 613 27.37 11.59 -26.33
CA PRO A 613 27.99 11.02 -27.52
C PRO A 613 29.17 10.10 -27.16
N PRO A 614 29.56 9.15 -28.04
CA PRO A 614 30.74 8.31 -27.82
C PRO A 614 31.98 9.15 -27.48
N GLY A 615 32.72 8.74 -26.45
CA GLY A 615 33.92 9.44 -25.99
C GLY A 615 33.67 10.71 -25.17
N ALA A 616 32.42 11.16 -25.01
CA ALA A 616 32.08 12.43 -24.33
C ALA A 616 32.05 12.33 -22.79
N GLY A 617 32.33 11.18 -22.21
CA GLY A 617 32.25 10.99 -20.75
C GLY A 617 30.83 11.20 -20.23
N CYS A 618 30.69 11.98 -19.16
CA CYS A 618 29.40 12.38 -18.58
C CYS A 618 28.87 13.71 -19.16
N VAL A 619 29.25 14.09 -20.39
CA VAL A 619 28.75 15.32 -21.05
C VAL A 619 27.61 15.00 -22.00
N ASP A 620 26.39 15.30 -21.58
CA ASP A 620 25.19 15.28 -22.42
C ASP A 620 24.80 16.70 -22.90
N ALA A 621 23.70 16.78 -23.67
CA ALA A 621 23.16 18.05 -24.13
C ALA A 621 22.77 19.00 -22.97
N ASN A 622 22.44 18.46 -21.80
CA ASN A 622 22.03 19.23 -20.64
C ASN A 622 23.24 19.90 -19.97
N VAL A 623 24.36 19.18 -19.84
CA VAL A 623 25.64 19.72 -19.35
C VAL A 623 26.13 20.85 -20.27
N LEU A 624 26.12 20.65 -21.59
CA LEU A 624 26.49 21.69 -22.56
C LEU A 624 25.60 22.93 -22.45
N ARG A 625 24.29 22.74 -22.23
CA ARG A 625 23.35 23.84 -22.01
C ARG A 625 23.66 24.60 -20.71
N GLN A 626 24.00 23.91 -19.62
CA GLN A 626 24.41 24.58 -18.38
C GLN A 626 25.72 25.34 -18.56
N LEU A 627 26.71 24.76 -19.25
CA LEU A 627 27.98 25.43 -19.56
C LEU A 627 27.76 26.72 -20.35
N ARG A 628 26.91 26.69 -21.39
CA ARG A 628 26.59 27.86 -22.20
C ARG A 628 25.96 28.99 -21.38
N ASN A 629 25.11 28.65 -20.42
CA ASN A 629 24.48 29.62 -19.54
C ASN A 629 25.43 30.15 -18.47
N ALA A 630 26.47 29.39 -18.13
CA ALA A 630 27.40 29.72 -17.06
C ALA A 630 28.49 30.71 -17.49
N LEU A 631 29.01 30.57 -18.72
CA LEU A 631 30.14 31.38 -19.20
C LEU A 631 29.68 32.76 -19.68
N PRO A 632 30.46 33.83 -19.40
CA PRO A 632 30.07 35.21 -19.67
C PRO A 632 30.04 35.56 -21.16
N SER A 633 30.94 34.97 -21.96
CA SER A 633 31.07 35.25 -23.39
C SER A 633 30.81 34.02 -24.26
N THR A 634 30.40 34.27 -25.51
CA THR A 634 30.28 33.22 -26.52
C THR A 634 31.62 32.65 -26.93
N GLU A 635 32.67 33.48 -26.90
CA GLU A 635 34.04 33.08 -27.24
C GLU A 635 34.61 32.10 -26.22
N ASP A 636 34.41 32.35 -24.92
CA ASP A 636 34.86 31.44 -23.86
C ASP A 636 34.14 30.08 -23.95
N TYR A 637 32.84 30.10 -24.23
CA TYR A 637 32.08 28.86 -24.47
C TYR A 637 32.60 28.10 -25.69
N ILE A 638 32.86 28.76 -26.82
CA ILE A 638 33.40 28.13 -28.01
C ILE A 638 34.76 27.51 -27.71
N ARG A 639 35.67 28.25 -27.07
CA ARG A 639 37.01 27.78 -26.69
C ARG A 639 36.95 26.50 -25.84
N VAL A 640 36.13 26.50 -24.80
CA VAL A 640 35.99 25.34 -23.88
C VAL A 640 35.31 24.16 -24.59
N ARG A 641 34.36 24.43 -25.49
CA ARG A 641 33.69 23.40 -26.29
C ARG A 641 34.63 22.77 -27.32
N GLU A 642 35.48 23.56 -27.97
CA GLU A 642 36.51 23.08 -28.90
C GLU A 642 37.51 22.17 -28.18
N GLU A 643 37.95 22.54 -26.97
CA GLU A 643 38.78 21.68 -26.11
C GLU A 643 38.12 20.31 -25.85
N PHE A 644 36.82 20.31 -25.57
CA PHE A 644 36.03 19.10 -25.38
C PHE A 644 35.91 18.26 -26.66
N GLU A 645 35.61 18.85 -27.81
CA GLU A 645 35.48 18.12 -29.08
C GLU A 645 36.84 17.53 -29.52
N ASP A 646 37.94 18.25 -29.28
CA ASP A 646 39.30 17.75 -29.51
C ASP A 646 39.61 16.53 -28.64
N TYR A 647 39.27 16.60 -27.35
CA TYR A 647 39.42 15.46 -26.45
C TYR A 647 38.57 14.26 -26.90
N ARG A 648 37.30 14.52 -27.26
CA ARG A 648 36.37 13.48 -27.73
C ARG A 648 36.90 12.78 -28.98
N ARG A 649 37.32 13.54 -30.00
CA ARG A 649 37.92 13.03 -31.25
C ARG A 649 39.13 12.15 -31.00
N ARG A 650 40.06 12.59 -30.15
CA ARG A 650 41.24 11.79 -29.77
C ARG A 650 40.86 10.47 -29.11
N LYS A 651 39.77 10.46 -28.31
CA LYS A 651 39.31 9.27 -27.58
C LYS A 651 38.49 8.31 -28.46
N THR A 652 37.78 8.81 -29.46
CA THR A 652 36.99 7.98 -30.41
C THR A 652 37.80 7.53 -31.62
N GLY A 653 38.97 8.12 -31.88
CA GLY A 653 39.76 7.84 -33.09
C GLY A 653 39.15 8.45 -34.36
N GLU A 654 38.20 9.38 -34.20
CA GLU A 654 37.65 10.19 -35.29
C GLU A 654 38.65 11.32 -35.58
N ASN A 655 39.52 11.15 -36.59
CA ASN A 655 40.42 12.21 -37.09
C ASN A 655 39.64 13.32 -37.79
#